data_AF-A0A7R9R8D1-F1
#
_entry.id   AF-A0A7R9R8D1-F1
#
_cell.length_a   1.000
_cell.length_b   1.000
_cell.length_c   1.000
_cell.angle_alpha   90.00
_cell.angle_beta   90.00
_cell.angle_gamma   90.00
#
_symmetry.space_group_name_H-M   'P 1'
#
loop_
_entity.id
_entity.type
_entity.pdbx_description
1 polymer ?
#
loop_
_entity_poly.entity_id
_entity_poly.type
_entity_poly.pdbx_seq_one_letter_code
_entity_poly.pdbx_strand_id
1 'polypeptide(L)'
;MLAYGVYVLKFQVFDADYIYDDAGKPLLRFYGRDEEGSSICCFVPNFEPYFYLKTDLDVKERLEREFEEIVRVEEVLRFPPLGYFRAPLPMYRVVLSDPKSVPEIRDAVGEFGEVFETDILFRNRYMIDHGIGGMSWVQVEEEDAGGVRVDGVNCDKCVVGQLTHIERVSNVKLRYLAFDIECLTTGGMPDPKTSPIILISFSFKPAYNGLDSLVLVAKPVNGDDVEGCRDEVELIRRFCEIVRDFDPDVIFGYNSNGFDFPYIVDRVKHLNLDMKLDIGRDGRPVYYRRIGTTSRVSVTGRIIVDLLPIIRREFSLKQYTLRNTAKELLEMEKHDVSPDMMAEYWEDDSLLPIFIEYSRNDSHLAMELMMRYRLLDKYIALAKISGSLLQEILDSGQTAMVENILLSEYHANDRVVPPKPSEKLSSRRKQVGEELKGGEVLEPEHGLLEDIVILDYRSLYPSIMMAHNLCYTTEIIADEPDDPTDVITTPSGARFVSRSVSRGIVPQILERLLEERVEIKRRMKESDRGSDELHVLDATQLALKILLNSFYGYAGYARARLYSLNLANSVTSYGRENILRTKKLIEEELESMPRIENASERVFFKVVYGDTDSVFVRLKTNGKNALPPNSNSTKEPPIFNIGLDEAGRIGEEIARSVTSSLEDPMELVFESFARRAIFLAKKRYAIWVFEKSGDSWRDSIKVKGMETVRRDWCELASETLEQVLEIVLKKGDIDEAVEYVRSVVKDIRRLMVEHDPEIIRKLVITRRYTKKAESYNSKQPHITVVEKIRKRGGKVPEVGDRVPFIITAGSGLLVDRAEDAEYVMAHNVPVDTDYYIHKQVLPPVERIFKSLGVNRKRLNTHAIGLSELAERGTQRSLMDF
;
A
#
# COMPACT_ATOMS: atom_id res chain seq x y z
N MET A 1 -46.87 7.96 -36.01
CA MET A 1 -46.01 8.61 -35.01
C MET A 1 -45.51 7.52 -34.07
N LEU A 2 -44.34 6.97 -34.36
CA LEU A 2 -43.60 6.13 -33.42
C LEU A 2 -42.77 7.08 -32.56
N ALA A 3 -42.89 6.97 -31.25
CA ALA A 3 -42.07 7.72 -30.31
C ALA A 3 -40.60 7.32 -30.53
N TYR A 4 -39.79 8.23 -31.06
CA TYR A 4 -38.33 8.10 -31.04
C TYR A 4 -37.90 8.22 -29.57
N GLY A 5 -37.63 7.08 -28.94
CA GLY A 5 -37.01 7.06 -27.62
C GLY A 5 -35.58 7.56 -27.73
N VAL A 6 -35.20 8.51 -26.86
CA VAL A 6 -33.81 8.96 -26.69
C VAL A 6 -32.99 7.73 -26.29
N TYR A 7 -31.95 7.40 -27.06
CA TYR A 7 -31.05 6.30 -26.72
C TYR A 7 -30.15 6.75 -25.57
N VAL A 8 -30.25 6.07 -24.43
CA VAL A 8 -29.43 6.34 -23.24
C VAL A 8 -28.38 5.25 -23.11
N LEU A 9 -27.12 5.58 -23.41
CA LEU A 9 -26.00 4.66 -23.27
C LEU A 9 -25.48 4.69 -21.83
N LYS A 10 -25.18 3.53 -21.25
CA LYS A 10 -24.61 3.40 -19.90
C LYS A 10 -23.31 2.61 -19.96
N PHE A 11 -22.24 3.15 -19.38
CA PHE A 11 -20.94 2.48 -19.37
C PHE A 11 -20.13 2.83 -18.12
N GLN A 12 -19.11 2.01 -17.85
CA GLN A 12 -18.19 2.23 -16.73
C GLN A 12 -16.90 2.91 -17.23
N VAL A 13 -16.52 4.05 -16.64
CA VAL A 13 -15.38 4.86 -17.08
C VAL A 13 -14.05 4.25 -16.61
N PHE A 14 -13.09 4.04 -17.51
CA PHE A 14 -11.76 3.51 -17.19
C PHE A 14 -10.67 4.59 -17.24
N ASP A 15 -10.71 5.39 -18.29
CA ASP A 15 -9.71 6.39 -18.64
C ASP A 15 -10.37 7.63 -19.24
N ALA A 16 -9.68 8.76 -19.19
CA ALA A 16 -10.12 9.99 -19.80
C ALA A 16 -8.94 10.82 -20.30
N ASP A 17 -9.13 11.54 -21.39
CA ASP A 17 -8.19 12.54 -21.89
C ASP A 17 -8.90 13.69 -22.61
N TYR A 18 -8.13 14.54 -23.29
CA TYR A 18 -8.70 15.54 -24.18
C TYR A 18 -7.86 15.65 -25.46
N ILE A 19 -8.54 16.03 -26.54
CA ILE A 19 -7.96 16.34 -27.85
C ILE A 19 -8.47 17.69 -28.33
N TYR A 20 -8.12 18.05 -29.56
CA TYR A 20 -8.69 19.20 -30.25
C TYR A 20 -9.51 18.70 -31.42
N ASP A 21 -10.70 19.27 -31.61
CA ASP A 21 -11.51 19.01 -32.80
C ASP A 21 -10.94 19.72 -34.04
N ASP A 22 -11.57 19.53 -35.20
CA ASP A 22 -11.15 20.15 -36.46
C ASP A 22 -11.24 21.69 -36.44
N ALA A 23 -12.01 22.26 -35.50
CA ALA A 23 -12.11 23.69 -35.26
C ALA A 23 -11.08 24.21 -34.25
N GLY A 24 -10.19 23.35 -33.74
CA GLY A 24 -9.17 23.70 -32.76
C GLY A 24 -9.72 23.91 -31.34
N LYS A 25 -10.93 23.43 -31.04
CA LYS A 25 -11.52 23.52 -29.69
C LYS A 25 -11.20 22.29 -28.86
N PRO A 26 -11.00 22.44 -27.54
CA PRO A 26 -10.74 21.31 -26.65
C PRO A 26 -11.97 20.39 -26.57
N LEU A 27 -11.74 19.09 -26.73
CA LEU A 27 -12.75 18.04 -26.72
C LEU A 27 -12.33 16.93 -25.77
N LEU A 28 -13.11 16.69 -24.73
CA LEU A 28 -12.84 15.63 -23.75
C LEU A 28 -13.25 14.26 -24.31
N ARG A 29 -12.51 13.22 -23.94
CA ARG A 29 -12.84 11.83 -24.27
C ARG A 29 -12.85 10.98 -23.02
N PHE A 30 -13.87 10.14 -22.88
CA PHE A 30 -14.00 9.17 -21.80
C PHE A 30 -14.09 7.78 -22.40
N TYR A 31 -13.23 6.88 -21.94
CA TYR A 31 -13.17 5.50 -22.41
C TYR A 31 -13.75 4.56 -21.37
N GLY A 32 -14.44 3.51 -21.82
CA GLY A 32 -15.01 2.53 -20.91
C GLY A 32 -15.62 1.33 -21.61
N ARG A 33 -16.45 0.59 -20.89
CA ARG A 33 -17.20 -0.55 -21.44
C ARG A 33 -18.62 -0.58 -20.87
N ASP A 34 -19.59 -0.94 -21.72
CA ASP A 34 -21.00 -1.11 -21.32
C ASP A 34 -21.29 -2.51 -20.77
N GLU A 35 -22.51 -2.75 -20.28
CA GLU A 35 -22.93 -4.06 -19.73
C GLU A 35 -22.95 -5.19 -20.77
N GLU A 36 -23.10 -4.86 -22.04
CA GLU A 36 -23.08 -5.80 -23.16
C GLU A 36 -21.64 -6.24 -23.49
N GLY A 37 -20.64 -5.55 -22.93
CA GLY A 37 -19.24 -5.80 -23.17
C GLY A 37 -18.70 -5.07 -24.38
N SER A 38 -19.37 -4.01 -24.86
CA SER A 38 -18.92 -3.14 -25.96
C SER A 38 -18.00 -2.04 -25.42
N SER A 39 -16.84 -1.82 -26.05
CA SER A 39 -15.96 -0.69 -25.70
C SER A 39 -16.54 0.63 -26.19
N ILE A 40 -16.49 1.64 -25.33
CA ILE A 40 -17.12 2.94 -25.55
C ILE A 40 -16.06 4.04 -25.56
N CYS A 41 -16.18 4.98 -26.49
CA CYS A 41 -15.57 6.31 -26.38
C CYS A 41 -16.66 7.38 -26.41
N CYS A 42 -16.80 8.13 -25.32
CA CYS A 42 -17.70 9.27 -25.25
C CYS A 42 -16.91 10.57 -25.43
N PHE A 43 -17.32 11.39 -26.41
CA PHE A 43 -16.78 12.70 -26.67
C PHE A 43 -17.65 13.76 -25.99
N VAL A 44 -17.04 14.60 -25.17
CA VAL A 44 -17.75 15.64 -24.41
C VAL A 44 -17.30 17.02 -24.91
N PRO A 45 -18.13 17.70 -25.73
CA PRO A 45 -17.81 19.01 -26.26
C PRO A 45 -18.14 20.14 -25.27
N ASN A 46 -17.69 21.35 -25.61
CA ASN A 46 -18.13 22.61 -24.98
C ASN A 46 -17.85 22.75 -23.48
N PHE A 47 -16.87 22.03 -22.94
CA PHE A 47 -16.36 22.30 -21.60
C PHE A 47 -15.23 23.34 -21.67
N GLU A 48 -15.24 24.32 -20.78
CA GLU A 48 -14.26 25.42 -20.78
C GLU A 48 -13.38 25.35 -19.53
N PRO A 49 -12.04 25.45 -19.66
CA PRO A 49 -11.15 25.54 -18.52
C PRO A 49 -11.35 26.86 -17.76
N TYR A 50 -11.20 26.82 -16.44
CA TYR A 50 -11.24 28.02 -15.62
C TYR A 50 -10.37 27.88 -14.37
N PHE A 51 -10.08 29.02 -13.76
CA PHE A 51 -9.47 29.13 -12.43
C PHE A 51 -10.06 30.34 -11.68
N TYR A 52 -9.71 30.50 -10.40
CA TYR A 52 -10.21 31.61 -9.59
C TYR A 52 -9.10 32.59 -9.22
N LEU A 53 -9.43 33.87 -9.19
CA LEU A 53 -8.59 34.98 -8.74
C LEU A 53 -9.29 35.72 -7.60
N LYS A 54 -8.63 35.83 -6.45
CA LYS A 54 -9.03 36.72 -5.36
C LYS A 54 -8.16 37.97 -5.39
N THR A 55 -8.79 39.12 -5.54
CA THR A 55 -8.13 40.43 -5.53
C THR A 55 -9.09 41.51 -5.04
N ASP A 56 -8.55 42.57 -4.45
CA ASP A 56 -9.31 43.78 -4.10
C ASP A 56 -9.37 44.80 -5.26
N LEU A 57 -8.72 44.48 -6.39
CA LEU A 57 -8.64 45.32 -7.58
C LEU A 57 -9.77 45.00 -8.56
N ASP A 58 -10.42 46.01 -9.12
CA ASP A 58 -11.30 45.83 -10.28
C ASP A 58 -10.47 45.64 -11.55
N VAL A 59 -10.25 44.37 -11.90
CA VAL A 59 -9.40 43.96 -13.02
C VAL A 59 -10.18 43.33 -14.16
N LYS A 60 -11.51 43.21 -14.05
CA LYS A 60 -12.35 42.44 -14.98
C LYS A 60 -12.14 42.88 -16.44
N GLU A 61 -12.44 44.14 -16.75
CA GLU A 61 -12.34 44.67 -18.12
C GLU A 61 -10.90 44.67 -18.63
N ARG A 62 -9.92 44.82 -17.72
CA ARG A 62 -8.50 44.77 -18.08
C ARG A 62 -8.11 43.36 -18.54
N LEU A 63 -8.48 42.33 -17.78
CA LEU A 63 -8.16 40.95 -18.10
C LEU A 63 -8.78 40.54 -19.44
N GLU A 64 -10.06 40.84 -19.65
CA GLU A 64 -10.77 40.52 -20.90
C GLU A 64 -10.18 41.25 -22.13
N ARG A 65 -9.52 42.40 -21.94
CA ARG A 65 -8.86 43.14 -23.02
C ARG A 65 -7.41 42.72 -23.27
N GLU A 66 -6.70 42.32 -22.22
CA GLU A 66 -5.26 42.03 -22.26
C GLU A 66 -4.96 40.61 -22.78
N PHE A 67 -5.89 39.66 -22.59
CA PHE A 67 -5.72 38.27 -22.97
C PHE A 67 -6.86 37.81 -23.90
N GLU A 68 -6.54 37.51 -25.17
CA GLU A 68 -7.52 37.08 -26.16
C GLU A 68 -8.10 35.68 -25.84
N GLU A 69 -7.37 34.86 -25.09
CA GLU A 69 -7.79 33.53 -24.69
C GLU A 69 -8.77 33.54 -23.50
N ILE A 70 -8.95 34.68 -22.81
CA ILE A 70 -9.98 34.84 -21.79
C ILE A 70 -11.33 35.01 -22.49
N VAL A 71 -12.21 34.01 -22.34
CA VAL A 71 -13.56 34.04 -22.90
C VAL A 71 -14.45 34.98 -22.11
N ARG A 72 -14.34 34.92 -20.77
CA ARG A 72 -15.10 35.78 -19.85
C ARG A 72 -14.51 35.75 -18.44
N VAL A 73 -14.75 36.83 -17.71
CA VAL A 73 -14.44 36.95 -16.29
C VAL A 73 -15.74 37.19 -15.50
N GLU A 74 -16.08 36.23 -14.65
CA GLU A 74 -17.32 36.23 -13.86
C GLU A 74 -17.00 36.59 -12.40
N GLU A 75 -17.72 37.54 -11.82
CA GLU A 75 -17.66 37.76 -10.38
C GLU A 75 -18.49 36.67 -9.68
N VAL A 76 -17.86 35.98 -8.74
CA VAL A 76 -18.44 34.84 -8.03
C VAL A 76 -18.17 34.97 -6.54
N LEU A 77 -19.04 34.40 -5.73
CA LEU A 77 -18.83 34.26 -4.29
C LEU A 77 -18.23 32.89 -3.99
N ARG A 78 -17.08 32.88 -3.33
CA ARG A 78 -16.38 31.66 -2.94
C ARG A 78 -15.80 31.76 -1.54
N PHE A 79 -15.81 30.65 -0.84
CA PHE A 79 -15.14 30.52 0.45
C PHE A 79 -13.64 30.23 0.25
N PRO A 80 -12.74 30.85 1.04
CA PRO A 80 -11.30 30.55 1.00
C PRO A 80 -10.99 29.09 1.37
N PRO A 81 -9.78 28.59 1.03
CA PRO A 81 -9.47 27.16 1.19
C PRO A 81 -9.34 26.70 2.64
N LEU A 82 -8.80 27.56 3.50
CA LEU A 82 -8.55 27.29 4.90
C LEU A 82 -9.30 28.32 5.73
N GLY A 83 -9.78 27.92 6.90
CA GLY A 83 -10.40 28.81 7.88
C GLY A 83 -11.92 28.80 7.90
N TYR A 84 -12.47 29.16 9.05
CA TYR A 84 -13.87 29.53 9.19
C TYR A 84 -14.13 30.95 8.67
N PHE A 85 -15.17 31.07 7.85
CA PHE A 85 -15.68 32.33 7.29
C PHE A 85 -17.20 32.32 7.40
N ARG A 86 -17.79 33.42 7.85
CA ARG A 86 -19.25 33.59 7.98
C ARG A 86 -19.95 33.72 6.63
N ALA A 87 -19.27 34.32 5.68
CA ALA A 87 -19.78 34.54 4.33
C ALA A 87 -18.67 34.27 3.30
N PRO A 88 -19.04 33.85 2.07
CA PRO A 88 -18.08 33.74 0.99
C PRO A 88 -17.54 35.13 0.60
N LEU A 89 -16.35 35.16 0.03
CA LEU A 89 -15.68 36.37 -0.45
C LEU A 89 -15.89 36.54 -1.96
N PRO A 90 -15.97 37.78 -2.47
CA PRO A 90 -15.96 38.03 -3.90
C PRO A 90 -14.62 37.58 -4.51
N MET A 91 -14.70 36.86 -5.62
CA MET A 91 -13.58 36.41 -6.43
C MET A 91 -13.97 36.50 -7.91
N TYR A 92 -12.98 36.51 -8.79
CA TYR A 92 -13.21 36.34 -10.22
C TYR A 92 -13.00 34.89 -10.64
N ARG A 93 -13.96 34.31 -11.36
CA ARG A 93 -13.77 33.09 -12.14
C ARG A 93 -13.32 33.50 -13.54
N VAL A 94 -12.08 33.15 -13.87
CA VAL A 94 -11.46 33.45 -15.17
C VAL A 94 -11.63 32.23 -16.06
N VAL A 95 -12.47 32.36 -17.10
CA VAL A 95 -12.77 31.27 -18.04
C VAL A 95 -11.96 31.45 -19.32
N LEU A 96 -11.28 30.39 -19.76
CA LEU A 96 -10.38 30.41 -20.92
C LEU A 96 -10.93 29.55 -22.06
N SER A 97 -10.45 29.81 -23.28
CA SER A 97 -10.81 29.04 -24.47
C SER A 97 -10.01 27.74 -24.63
N ASP A 98 -8.75 27.72 -24.15
CA ASP A 98 -7.83 26.59 -24.30
C ASP A 98 -7.18 26.20 -22.95
N PRO A 99 -7.26 24.92 -22.54
CA PRO A 99 -6.57 24.43 -21.35
C PRO A 99 -5.06 24.67 -21.34
N LYS A 100 -4.42 24.75 -22.51
CA LYS A 100 -2.98 25.02 -22.63
C LYS A 100 -2.60 26.45 -22.25
N SER A 101 -3.54 27.39 -22.29
CA SER A 101 -3.29 28.80 -21.93
C SER A 101 -3.36 29.05 -20.42
N VAL A 102 -3.93 28.11 -19.65
CA VAL A 102 -4.06 28.22 -18.18
C VAL A 102 -2.72 28.53 -17.49
N PRO A 103 -1.60 27.85 -17.76
CA PRO A 103 -0.35 28.07 -17.03
C PRO A 103 0.27 29.46 -17.26
N GLU A 104 0.20 29.99 -18.48
CA GLU A 104 0.75 31.31 -18.78
C GLU A 104 -0.15 32.42 -18.20
N ILE A 105 -1.46 32.31 -18.42
CA ILE A 105 -2.42 33.32 -17.99
C ILE A 105 -2.53 33.37 -16.48
N ARG A 106 -2.53 32.23 -15.77
CA ARG A 106 -2.56 32.25 -14.30
C ARG A 106 -1.33 32.93 -13.69
N ASP A 107 -0.16 32.83 -14.34
CA ASP A 107 1.10 33.36 -13.82
C ASP A 107 1.10 34.89 -13.98
N ALA A 108 0.62 35.39 -15.12
CA ALA A 108 0.40 36.83 -15.34
C ALA A 108 -0.72 37.38 -14.44
N VAL A 109 -1.85 36.67 -14.33
CA VAL A 109 -2.98 37.06 -13.49
C VAL A 109 -2.63 37.04 -12.00
N GLY A 110 -1.71 36.16 -11.59
CA GLY A 110 -1.19 36.09 -10.23
C GLY A 110 -0.48 37.36 -9.75
N GLU A 111 -0.11 38.28 -10.64
CA GLU A 111 0.39 39.60 -10.25
C GLU A 111 -0.69 40.50 -9.63
N PHE A 112 -1.97 40.24 -9.94
CA PHE A 112 -3.09 41.04 -9.44
C PHE A 112 -3.67 40.51 -8.13
N GLY A 113 -3.35 39.29 -7.71
CA GLY A 113 -3.94 38.66 -6.53
C GLY A 113 -3.61 37.19 -6.36
N GLU A 114 -4.33 36.53 -5.45
CA GLU A 114 -4.14 35.11 -5.17
C GLU A 114 -4.96 34.26 -6.15
N VAL A 115 -4.31 33.30 -6.81
CA VAL A 115 -4.96 32.38 -7.75
C VAL A 115 -5.18 31.00 -7.14
N PHE A 116 -6.30 30.37 -7.50
CA PHE A 116 -6.71 29.06 -7.01
C PHE A 116 -7.08 28.12 -8.15
N GLU A 117 -6.96 26.82 -7.90
CA GLU A 117 -7.39 25.74 -8.80
C GLU A 117 -6.71 25.72 -10.18
N THR A 118 -5.51 26.29 -10.27
CA THR A 118 -4.84 26.55 -11.54
C THR A 118 -4.06 25.38 -12.12
N ASP A 119 -3.91 24.29 -11.38
CA ASP A 119 -3.10 23.10 -11.71
C ASP A 119 -3.92 21.82 -11.53
N ILE A 120 -5.19 21.88 -11.94
CA ILE A 120 -6.09 20.75 -12.05
C ILE A 120 -6.22 20.41 -13.52
N LEU A 121 -5.94 19.15 -13.88
CA LEU A 121 -6.00 18.72 -15.27
C LEU A 121 -7.40 18.89 -15.83
N PHE A 122 -7.52 19.33 -17.08
CA PHE A 122 -8.80 19.68 -17.71
C PHE A 122 -9.87 18.58 -17.63
N ARG A 123 -9.48 17.32 -17.86
CA ARG A 123 -10.37 16.17 -17.67
C ARG A 123 -10.80 15.97 -16.21
N ASN A 124 -9.88 16.17 -15.26
CA ASN A 124 -10.15 16.01 -13.83
C ASN A 124 -11.08 17.14 -13.37
N ARG A 125 -10.93 18.35 -13.93
CA ARG A 125 -11.83 19.48 -13.71
C ARG A 125 -13.26 19.13 -14.12
N TYR A 126 -13.46 18.61 -15.34
CA TYR A 126 -14.79 18.14 -15.77
C TYR A 126 -15.35 17.07 -14.83
N MET A 127 -14.54 16.08 -14.47
CA MET A 127 -14.92 15.00 -13.56
C MET A 127 -15.35 15.52 -12.18
N ILE A 128 -14.60 16.46 -11.61
CA ILE A 128 -14.91 17.11 -10.32
C ILE A 128 -16.24 17.87 -10.41
N ASP A 129 -16.41 18.68 -11.45
CA ASP A 129 -17.57 19.57 -11.58
C ASP A 129 -18.87 18.80 -11.82
N HIS A 130 -18.79 17.60 -12.41
CA HIS A 130 -19.96 16.75 -12.73
C HIS A 130 -20.10 15.53 -11.81
N GLY A 131 -19.28 15.42 -10.77
CA GLY A 131 -19.34 14.30 -9.82
C GLY A 131 -19.03 12.93 -10.45
N ILE A 132 -18.15 12.89 -11.46
CA ILE A 132 -17.77 11.67 -12.19
C ILE A 132 -16.43 11.15 -11.63
N GLY A 133 -16.36 9.84 -11.40
CA GLY A 133 -15.18 9.17 -10.88
C GLY A 133 -14.59 8.13 -11.82
N GLY A 134 -13.32 7.77 -11.61
CA GLY A 134 -12.76 6.57 -12.22
C GLY A 134 -13.51 5.32 -11.78
N MET A 135 -13.73 4.38 -12.71
CA MET A 135 -14.53 3.17 -12.51
C MET A 135 -15.99 3.43 -12.07
N SER A 136 -16.47 4.68 -12.10
CA SER A 136 -17.87 4.98 -11.84
C SER A 136 -18.72 4.63 -13.07
N TRP A 137 -20.00 4.36 -12.83
CA TRP A 137 -20.96 4.21 -13.92
C TRP A 137 -21.48 5.57 -14.31
N VAL A 138 -21.61 5.77 -15.61
CA VAL A 138 -22.15 7.00 -16.20
C VAL A 138 -23.21 6.64 -17.22
N GLN A 139 -24.13 7.58 -17.45
CA GLN A 139 -25.04 7.54 -18.57
C GLN A 139 -24.82 8.77 -19.46
N VAL A 140 -25.02 8.57 -20.76
CA VAL A 140 -24.95 9.60 -21.80
C VAL A 140 -26.29 9.64 -22.51
N GLU A 141 -26.86 10.83 -22.60
CA GLU A 141 -27.92 11.13 -23.56
C GLU A 141 -27.24 11.56 -24.85
N GLU A 142 -27.41 10.77 -25.92
CA GLU A 142 -26.71 11.02 -27.18
C GLU A 142 -27.19 12.34 -27.81
N GLU A 143 -26.24 13.22 -28.11
CA GLU A 143 -26.44 14.50 -28.75
C GLU A 143 -26.09 14.41 -30.24
N ASP A 144 -26.64 15.33 -31.05
CA ASP A 144 -26.16 15.50 -32.43
C ASP A 144 -24.67 15.84 -32.38
N ALA A 145 -23.85 15.07 -33.11
CA ALA A 145 -22.41 15.26 -33.13
C ALA A 145 -22.00 16.69 -33.53
N GLY A 146 -22.85 17.45 -34.24
CA GLY A 146 -22.67 18.89 -34.40
C GLY A 146 -21.36 19.29 -35.11
N GLY A 147 -20.80 18.38 -35.91
CA GLY A 147 -19.49 18.53 -36.55
C GLY A 147 -18.30 17.94 -35.78
N VAL A 148 -18.51 17.36 -34.59
CA VAL A 148 -17.49 16.60 -33.87
C VAL A 148 -17.18 15.32 -34.65
N ARG A 149 -15.91 15.17 -35.03
CA ARG A 149 -15.44 13.94 -35.67
C ARG A 149 -15.18 12.86 -34.61
N VAL A 150 -15.92 11.76 -34.72
CA VAL A 150 -15.80 10.59 -33.82
C VAL A 150 -14.97 9.44 -34.41
N ASP A 151 -14.48 9.59 -35.65
CA ASP A 151 -13.62 8.60 -36.30
C ASP A 151 -12.20 8.55 -35.68
N GLY A 152 -11.49 7.46 -35.91
CA GLY A 152 -10.09 7.31 -35.48
C GLY A 152 -9.94 6.76 -34.06
N VAL A 153 -11.03 6.28 -33.47
CA VAL A 153 -11.03 5.52 -32.22
C VAL A 153 -11.48 4.09 -32.49
N ASN A 154 -10.65 3.13 -32.08
CA ASN A 154 -10.92 1.69 -32.08
C ASN A 154 -11.73 1.31 -30.84
N CYS A 155 -12.99 1.74 -30.80
CA CYS A 155 -14.01 1.33 -29.85
C CYS A 155 -15.23 0.77 -30.61
N ASP A 156 -15.96 -0.16 -30.00
CA ASP A 156 -17.18 -0.74 -30.59
C ASP A 156 -18.27 0.32 -30.83
N LYS A 157 -18.37 1.31 -29.92
CA LYS A 157 -19.33 2.42 -30.02
C LYS A 157 -18.64 3.75 -29.67
N CYS A 158 -18.92 4.79 -30.45
CA CYS A 158 -18.53 6.16 -30.16
C CYS A 158 -19.77 7.04 -30.06
N VAL A 159 -19.85 7.88 -29.02
CA VAL A 159 -21.00 8.76 -28.77
C VAL A 159 -20.56 10.17 -28.43
N VAL A 160 -21.43 11.15 -28.67
CA VAL A 160 -21.23 12.54 -28.26
C VAL A 160 -22.31 12.90 -27.25
N GLY A 161 -21.93 13.53 -26.15
CA GLY A 161 -22.91 14.03 -25.17
C GLY A 161 -22.30 14.26 -23.79
N GLN A 162 -23.05 14.94 -22.93
CA GLN A 162 -22.65 15.14 -21.54
C GLN A 162 -22.83 13.86 -20.70
N LEU A 163 -21.96 13.72 -19.70
CA LEU A 163 -21.95 12.57 -18.80
C LEU A 163 -22.69 12.88 -17.50
N THR A 164 -23.51 11.94 -17.04
CA THR A 164 -24.12 11.98 -15.70
C THR A 164 -23.81 10.71 -14.92
N HIS A 165 -23.43 10.86 -13.65
CA HIS A 165 -23.12 9.73 -12.77
C HIS A 165 -24.38 8.91 -12.46
N ILE A 166 -24.24 7.58 -12.39
CA ILE A 166 -25.29 6.66 -11.92
C ILE A 166 -24.73 5.68 -10.88
N GLU A 167 -25.50 5.41 -9.83
CA GLU A 167 -25.09 4.47 -8.79
C GLU A 167 -25.28 3.01 -9.22
N ARG A 168 -24.17 2.27 -9.26
CA ARG A 168 -24.15 0.83 -9.54
C ARG A 168 -22.98 0.14 -8.85
N VAL A 169 -23.30 -0.97 -8.17
CA VAL A 169 -22.33 -1.72 -7.35
C VAL A 169 -21.43 -2.60 -8.22
N SER A 170 -22.02 -3.36 -9.14
CA SER A 170 -21.29 -4.28 -10.02
C SER A 170 -20.30 -3.53 -10.92
N ASN A 171 -19.23 -4.22 -11.28
CA ASN A 171 -18.32 -3.77 -12.32
C ASN A 171 -18.70 -4.43 -13.65
N VAL A 172 -18.37 -3.77 -14.75
CA VAL A 172 -18.39 -4.42 -16.06
C VAL A 172 -17.40 -5.59 -16.07
N LYS A 173 -17.67 -6.60 -16.90
CA LYS A 173 -16.71 -7.68 -17.12
C LYS A 173 -15.55 -7.15 -17.96
N LEU A 174 -14.42 -6.93 -17.30
CA LEU A 174 -13.19 -6.45 -17.93
C LEU A 174 -12.54 -7.55 -18.78
N ARG A 175 -11.93 -7.16 -19.91
CA ARG A 175 -11.03 -8.00 -20.70
C ARG A 175 -9.59 -7.78 -20.26
N TYR A 176 -8.90 -8.87 -19.94
CA TYR A 176 -7.56 -8.91 -19.37
C TYR A 176 -6.59 -9.56 -20.36
N LEU A 177 -5.45 -8.91 -20.57
CA LEU A 177 -4.33 -9.41 -21.37
C LEU A 177 -3.05 -9.38 -20.55
N ALA A 178 -2.53 -10.54 -20.16
CA ALA A 178 -1.17 -10.65 -19.65
C ALA A 178 -0.23 -10.89 -20.83
N PHE A 179 0.96 -10.30 -20.82
CA PHE A 179 2.00 -10.60 -21.80
C PHE A 179 3.40 -10.55 -21.18
N ASP A 180 4.34 -11.21 -21.86
CA ASP A 180 5.76 -11.28 -21.51
C ASP A 180 6.61 -11.41 -22.80
N ILE A 181 7.86 -10.91 -22.78
CA ILE A 181 8.76 -10.97 -23.94
C ILE A 181 10.07 -11.71 -23.65
N GLU A 182 10.59 -12.42 -24.65
CA GLU A 182 11.95 -12.98 -24.62
C GLU A 182 12.85 -12.31 -25.66
N CYS A 183 14.06 -11.96 -25.23
CA CYS A 183 15.03 -11.25 -26.05
C CYS A 183 16.30 -12.10 -26.23
N LEU A 184 16.75 -12.25 -27.47
CA LEU A 184 17.98 -13.00 -27.75
C LEU A 184 19.21 -12.22 -27.27
N THR A 185 19.97 -12.82 -26.36
CA THR A 185 21.19 -12.24 -25.78
C THR A 185 22.35 -13.22 -25.93
N THR A 186 23.56 -12.70 -26.12
CA THR A 186 24.82 -13.48 -26.16
C THR A 186 25.52 -13.50 -24.79
N GLY A 187 24.75 -13.32 -23.71
CA GLY A 187 25.23 -13.22 -22.33
C GLY A 187 24.95 -11.85 -21.70
N GLY A 188 24.45 -11.85 -20.46
CA GLY A 188 24.09 -10.63 -19.73
C GLY A 188 22.68 -10.09 -20.02
N MET A 189 22.39 -8.88 -19.54
CA MET A 189 21.07 -8.24 -19.71
C MET A 189 20.86 -7.81 -21.17
N PRO A 190 19.66 -8.01 -21.73
CA PRO A 190 19.38 -7.64 -23.12
C PRO A 190 19.42 -6.12 -23.30
N ASP A 191 19.96 -5.66 -24.44
CA ASP A 191 19.99 -4.25 -24.85
C ASP A 191 19.06 -4.07 -26.05
N PRO A 192 18.03 -3.19 -26.01
CA PRO A 192 17.13 -2.95 -27.14
C PRO A 192 17.84 -2.60 -28.46
N LYS A 193 19.09 -2.13 -28.42
CA LYS A 193 19.87 -1.83 -29.61
C LYS A 193 20.39 -3.09 -30.31
N THR A 194 20.77 -4.11 -29.55
CA THR A 194 21.51 -5.27 -30.11
C THR A 194 20.76 -6.58 -29.98
N SER A 195 19.86 -6.70 -29.01
CA SER A 195 19.14 -7.93 -28.70
C SER A 195 17.73 -7.89 -29.34
N PRO A 196 17.44 -8.75 -30.33
CA PRO A 196 16.11 -8.83 -30.91
C PRO A 196 15.11 -9.52 -29.98
N ILE A 197 13.85 -9.11 -30.04
CA ILE A 197 12.72 -9.82 -29.45
C ILE A 197 12.42 -11.04 -30.33
N ILE A 198 12.38 -12.21 -29.70
CA ILE A 198 12.24 -13.50 -30.38
C ILE A 198 10.95 -14.24 -30.01
N LEU A 199 10.39 -13.99 -28.83
CA LEU A 199 9.10 -14.53 -28.40
C LEU A 199 8.26 -13.42 -27.76
N ILE A 200 6.94 -13.47 -27.96
CA ILE A 200 5.98 -12.76 -27.11
C ILE A 200 4.87 -13.74 -26.74
N SER A 201 4.69 -13.96 -25.44
CA SER A 201 3.59 -14.79 -24.93
C SER A 201 2.43 -13.94 -24.44
N PHE A 202 1.23 -14.49 -24.55
CA PHE A 202 0.00 -13.87 -24.11
C PHE A 202 -0.83 -14.86 -23.28
N SER A 203 -1.51 -14.34 -22.28
CA SER A 203 -2.64 -15.02 -21.63
C SER A 203 -3.86 -14.11 -21.61
N PHE A 204 -5.01 -14.65 -21.98
CA PHE A 204 -6.25 -13.92 -22.22
C PHE A 204 -7.32 -14.26 -21.19
N LYS A 205 -8.10 -13.27 -20.78
CA LYS A 205 -9.35 -13.52 -20.06
C LYS A 205 -10.40 -12.47 -20.42
N PRO A 206 -11.52 -12.83 -21.08
CA PRO A 206 -11.87 -14.17 -21.57
C PRO A 206 -10.93 -14.64 -22.69
N ALA A 207 -11.06 -15.91 -23.10
CA ALA A 207 -10.29 -16.50 -24.19
C ALA A 207 -10.40 -15.70 -25.50
N TYR A 208 -9.28 -15.54 -26.20
CA TYR A 208 -9.21 -14.89 -27.52
C TYR A 208 -9.31 -15.94 -28.61
N ASN A 209 -10.34 -15.88 -29.46
CA ASN A 209 -10.61 -16.89 -30.50
C ASN A 209 -10.65 -18.34 -29.96
N GLY A 210 -11.10 -18.52 -28.71
CA GLY A 210 -11.14 -19.83 -28.04
C GLY A 210 -9.83 -20.26 -27.38
N LEU A 211 -8.78 -19.43 -27.42
CA LEU A 211 -7.49 -19.68 -26.81
C LEU A 211 -7.32 -18.89 -25.51
N ASP A 212 -6.93 -19.57 -24.43
CA ASP A 212 -6.56 -18.93 -23.17
C ASP A 212 -5.12 -18.36 -23.20
N SER A 213 -4.28 -18.84 -24.11
CA SER A 213 -2.92 -18.33 -24.31
C SER A 213 -2.45 -18.47 -25.77
N LEU A 214 -1.50 -17.63 -26.18
CA LEU A 214 -0.89 -17.65 -27.51
C LEU A 214 0.59 -17.26 -27.37
N VAL A 215 1.47 -17.88 -28.15
CA VAL A 215 2.88 -17.45 -28.24
C VAL A 215 3.23 -17.09 -29.68
N LEU A 216 3.73 -15.87 -29.88
CA LEU A 216 4.33 -15.45 -31.14
C LEU A 216 5.81 -15.80 -31.14
N VAL A 217 6.30 -16.33 -32.26
CA VAL A 217 7.69 -16.77 -32.41
C VAL A 217 8.30 -16.10 -33.62
N ALA A 218 9.46 -15.44 -33.50
CA ALA A 218 10.16 -14.79 -34.62
C ALA A 218 10.87 -15.78 -35.57
N LYS A 219 10.28 -16.97 -35.77
CA LYS A 219 10.67 -17.95 -36.78
C LYS A 219 9.46 -18.81 -37.18
N PRO A 220 9.49 -19.46 -38.36
CA PRO A 220 8.39 -20.32 -38.80
C PRO A 220 8.17 -21.50 -37.85
N VAL A 221 6.97 -21.57 -37.27
CA VAL A 221 6.49 -22.68 -36.43
C VAL A 221 5.01 -22.91 -36.71
N ASN A 222 4.53 -24.14 -36.46
CA ASN A 222 3.13 -24.50 -36.63
C ASN A 222 2.56 -24.98 -35.29
N GLY A 223 1.42 -24.42 -34.89
CA GLY A 223 0.67 -24.83 -33.70
C GLY A 223 -0.70 -24.14 -33.68
N ASP A 224 -1.65 -24.68 -32.91
CA ASP A 224 -2.98 -24.08 -32.76
C ASP A 224 -2.94 -22.87 -31.80
N ASP A 225 -2.00 -22.87 -30.86
CA ASP A 225 -1.79 -21.86 -29.82
C ASP A 225 -0.37 -21.24 -29.88
N VAL A 226 0.30 -21.39 -31.03
CA VAL A 226 1.62 -20.83 -31.35
C VAL A 226 1.62 -20.32 -32.79
N GLU A 227 2.02 -19.07 -33.00
CA GLU A 227 2.04 -18.43 -34.33
C GLU A 227 3.47 -18.01 -34.71
N GLY A 228 3.97 -18.55 -35.83
CA GLY A 228 5.27 -18.20 -36.37
C GLY A 228 5.25 -16.94 -37.23
N CYS A 229 6.14 -16.01 -36.93
CA CYS A 229 6.40 -14.78 -37.67
C CYS A 229 7.69 -14.92 -38.49
N ARG A 230 7.79 -14.23 -39.63
CA ARG A 230 8.98 -14.25 -40.50
C ARG A 230 10.20 -13.62 -39.83
N ASP A 231 9.98 -12.54 -39.08
CA ASP A 231 11.01 -11.77 -38.40
C ASP A 231 10.45 -11.06 -37.15
N GLU A 232 11.34 -10.43 -36.39
CA GLU A 232 11.00 -9.62 -35.21
C GLU A 232 10.00 -8.50 -35.55
N VAL A 233 10.08 -7.93 -36.75
CA VAL A 233 9.22 -6.79 -37.13
C VAL A 233 7.78 -7.26 -37.32
N GLU A 234 7.58 -8.37 -38.00
CA GLU A 234 6.27 -9.01 -38.12
C GLU A 234 5.72 -9.44 -36.75
N LEU A 235 6.57 -9.98 -35.88
CA LEU A 235 6.19 -10.33 -34.52
C LEU A 235 5.67 -9.11 -33.72
N ILE A 236 6.34 -7.96 -33.80
CA ILE A 236 5.88 -6.73 -33.12
C ILE A 236 4.59 -6.18 -33.76
N ARG A 237 4.45 -6.22 -35.09
CA ARG A 237 3.20 -5.81 -35.75
C ARG A 237 2.04 -6.70 -35.32
N ARG A 238 2.28 -8.01 -35.25
CA ARG A 238 1.28 -8.99 -34.84
C ARG A 238 0.86 -8.80 -33.38
N PHE A 239 1.79 -8.42 -32.50
CA PHE A 239 1.44 -7.96 -31.15
C PHE A 239 0.47 -6.77 -31.18
N CYS A 240 0.73 -5.73 -31.97
CA CYS A 240 -0.19 -4.59 -32.09
C CYS A 240 -1.57 -4.99 -32.64
N GLU A 241 -1.61 -5.89 -33.61
CA GLU A 241 -2.86 -6.43 -34.18
C GLU A 241 -3.66 -7.20 -33.13
N ILE A 242 -3.05 -8.15 -32.42
CA ILE A 242 -3.73 -8.93 -31.37
C ILE A 242 -4.31 -8.01 -30.29
N VAL A 243 -3.58 -6.98 -29.85
CA VAL A 243 -4.10 -6.03 -28.85
C VAL A 243 -5.29 -5.24 -29.41
N ARG A 244 -5.27 -4.84 -30.68
CA ARG A 244 -6.39 -4.11 -31.31
C ARG A 244 -7.61 -5.01 -31.53
N ASP A 245 -7.39 -6.26 -31.93
CA ASP A 245 -8.43 -7.24 -32.23
C ASP A 245 -9.11 -7.77 -30.95
N PHE A 246 -8.31 -8.11 -29.93
CA PHE A 246 -8.85 -8.57 -28.64
C PHE A 246 -9.55 -7.45 -27.85
N ASP A 247 -9.08 -6.21 -28.04
CA ASP A 247 -9.50 -5.00 -27.32
C ASP A 247 -9.49 -5.17 -25.79
N PRO A 248 -8.32 -5.40 -25.15
CA PRO A 248 -8.24 -5.54 -23.70
C PRO A 248 -8.51 -4.21 -23.00
N ASP A 249 -9.22 -4.28 -21.87
CA ASP A 249 -9.38 -3.15 -20.96
C ASP A 249 -8.16 -2.99 -20.05
N VAL A 250 -7.58 -4.13 -19.65
CA VAL A 250 -6.42 -4.21 -18.76
C VAL A 250 -5.29 -4.96 -19.46
N ILE A 251 -4.14 -4.30 -19.63
CA ILE A 251 -2.91 -4.94 -20.12
C ILE A 251 -1.90 -4.97 -18.98
N PHE A 252 -1.30 -6.13 -18.73
CA PHE A 252 -0.40 -6.31 -17.60
C PHE A 252 0.67 -7.37 -17.82
N GLY A 253 1.61 -7.43 -16.87
CA GLY A 253 2.68 -8.42 -16.83
C GLY A 253 3.42 -8.33 -15.49
N TYR A 254 4.52 -9.06 -15.34
CA TYR A 254 5.35 -9.04 -14.14
C TYR A 254 6.64 -8.26 -14.40
N ASN A 255 6.77 -7.04 -13.86
CA ASN A 255 7.83 -6.08 -14.22
C ASN A 255 7.68 -5.47 -15.62
N SER A 256 6.47 -5.54 -16.20
CA SER A 256 6.17 -5.04 -17.56
C SER A 256 6.41 -3.56 -17.75
N ASN A 257 6.16 -2.74 -16.73
CA ASN A 257 6.44 -1.31 -16.80
C ASN A 257 7.94 -1.03 -16.64
N GLY A 258 8.65 -1.88 -15.89
CA GLY A 258 10.09 -1.78 -15.67
C GLY A 258 10.93 -2.22 -16.87
N PHE A 259 10.46 -3.21 -17.61
CA PHE A 259 11.20 -3.88 -18.68
C PHE A 259 10.43 -3.92 -20.01
N ASP A 260 9.39 -4.73 -20.13
CA ASP A 260 8.78 -5.14 -21.41
C ASP A 260 8.32 -3.96 -22.27
N PHE A 261 7.46 -3.08 -21.74
CA PHE A 261 6.97 -1.91 -22.48
C PHE A 261 8.10 -0.96 -22.88
N PRO A 262 8.98 -0.49 -21.96
CA PRO A 262 10.14 0.30 -22.34
C PRO A 262 11.02 -0.38 -23.39
N TYR A 263 11.23 -1.69 -23.27
CA TYR A 263 12.09 -2.46 -24.16
C TYR A 263 11.54 -2.46 -25.58
N ILE A 264 10.27 -2.82 -25.77
CA ILE A 264 9.62 -2.83 -27.09
C ILE A 264 9.64 -1.42 -27.70
N VAL A 265 9.29 -0.39 -26.92
CA VAL A 265 9.27 1.00 -27.41
C VAL A 265 10.66 1.46 -27.86
N ASP A 266 11.71 1.15 -27.11
CA ASP A 266 13.08 1.51 -27.46
C ASP A 266 13.62 0.67 -28.63
N ARG A 267 13.25 -0.61 -28.70
CA ARG A 267 13.59 -1.52 -29.81
C ARG A 267 13.00 -1.05 -31.13
N VAL A 268 11.71 -0.69 -31.14
CA VAL A 268 11.02 -0.15 -32.33
C VAL A 268 11.68 1.14 -32.81
N LYS A 269 12.05 2.05 -31.90
CA LYS A 269 12.82 3.25 -32.25
C LYS A 269 14.19 2.91 -32.84
N HIS A 270 14.87 1.90 -32.31
CA HIS A 270 16.19 1.50 -32.78
C HIS A 270 16.17 0.85 -34.15
N LEU A 271 15.19 -0.02 -34.42
CA LEU A 271 14.99 -0.64 -35.74
C LEU A 271 14.77 0.41 -36.85
N ASN A 272 14.51 1.68 -36.48
CA ASN A 272 14.35 2.83 -37.37
C ASN A 272 13.35 2.56 -38.50
N LEU A 273 12.28 1.87 -38.13
CA LEU A 273 11.16 1.59 -39.01
C LEU A 273 10.13 2.70 -38.86
N ASP A 274 9.33 2.94 -39.90
CA ASP A 274 8.12 3.78 -39.80
C ASP A 274 6.99 3.04 -39.04
N MET A 275 7.37 2.37 -37.95
CA MET A 275 6.53 1.53 -37.09
C MET A 275 6.52 2.13 -35.70
N LYS A 276 5.39 2.00 -35.01
CA LYS A 276 5.21 2.43 -33.63
C LYS A 276 4.45 1.34 -32.87
N LEU A 277 4.53 1.36 -31.54
CA LEU A 277 3.73 0.48 -30.69
C LEU A 277 2.34 1.11 -30.46
N ASP A 278 1.55 1.19 -31.52
CA ASP A 278 0.28 1.92 -31.67
C ASP A 278 -0.96 1.16 -31.16
N ILE A 279 -0.89 0.75 -29.89
CA ILE A 279 -1.93 -0.05 -29.24
C ILE A 279 -2.99 0.76 -28.47
N GLY A 280 -2.89 2.10 -28.46
CA GLY A 280 -3.91 2.98 -27.89
C GLY A 280 -5.24 2.82 -28.63
N ARG A 281 -6.36 3.00 -27.92
CA ARG A 281 -7.69 2.97 -28.57
C ARG A 281 -7.84 4.09 -29.59
N ASP A 282 -7.09 5.18 -29.50
CA ASP A 282 -7.05 6.26 -30.50
C ASP A 282 -5.89 6.13 -31.51
N GLY A 283 -5.25 4.95 -31.60
CA GLY A 283 -4.10 4.70 -32.46
C GLY A 283 -2.80 5.38 -32.01
N ARG A 284 -2.76 6.03 -30.85
CA ARG A 284 -1.51 6.60 -30.32
C ARG A 284 -0.57 5.50 -29.81
N PRO A 285 0.75 5.73 -29.92
CA PRO A 285 1.73 4.79 -29.40
C PRO A 285 1.76 4.76 -27.88
N VAL A 286 2.22 3.63 -27.33
CA VAL A 286 2.58 3.51 -25.92
C VAL A 286 3.55 4.62 -25.54
N TYR A 287 3.22 5.35 -24.48
CA TYR A 287 4.12 6.31 -23.87
C TYR A 287 4.63 5.77 -22.55
N TYR A 288 5.94 5.87 -22.34
CA TYR A 288 6.54 5.56 -21.04
C TYR A 288 7.50 6.68 -20.62
N ARG A 289 7.61 6.88 -19.30
CA ARG A 289 8.57 7.80 -18.70
C ARG A 289 9.20 7.18 -17.46
N ARG A 290 10.49 7.47 -17.24
CA ARG A 290 11.22 7.07 -16.04
C ARG A 290 11.31 8.25 -15.07
N ILE A 291 10.76 8.08 -13.87
CA ILE A 291 10.82 9.07 -12.77
C ILE A 291 11.56 8.41 -11.61
N GLY A 292 12.81 8.83 -11.38
CA GLY A 292 13.69 8.18 -10.41
C GLY A 292 13.91 6.71 -10.80
N THR A 293 13.53 5.77 -9.92
CA THR A 293 13.63 4.33 -10.15
C THR A 293 12.33 3.70 -10.64
N THR A 294 11.31 4.50 -10.96
CA THR A 294 9.99 4.01 -11.36
C THR A 294 9.72 4.35 -12.81
N SER A 295 9.35 3.34 -13.60
CA SER A 295 8.83 3.51 -14.94
C SER A 295 7.31 3.58 -14.88
N ARG A 296 6.72 4.58 -15.53
CA ARG A 296 5.28 4.70 -15.73
C ARG A 296 4.97 4.52 -17.21
N VAL A 297 3.98 3.70 -17.50
CA VAL A 297 3.50 3.40 -18.86
C VAL A 297 2.06 3.85 -18.96
N SER A 298 1.70 4.46 -20.09
CA SER A 298 0.34 4.90 -20.39
C SER A 298 -0.04 4.51 -21.81
N VAL A 299 -1.24 3.97 -21.95
CA VAL A 299 -1.85 3.60 -23.23
C VAL A 299 -3.26 4.15 -23.24
N THR A 300 -3.53 5.10 -24.14
CA THR A 300 -4.80 5.83 -24.17
C THR A 300 -5.99 4.87 -24.29
N GLY A 301 -6.95 5.01 -23.38
CA GLY A 301 -8.17 4.21 -23.33
C GLY A 301 -8.04 2.82 -22.70
N ARG A 302 -6.85 2.45 -22.19
CA ARG A 302 -6.58 1.15 -21.56
C ARG A 302 -5.91 1.32 -20.20
N ILE A 303 -6.15 0.38 -19.29
CA ILE A 303 -5.53 0.33 -17.96
C ILE A 303 -4.26 -0.51 -18.04
N ILE A 304 -3.14 0.03 -17.57
CA ILE A 304 -1.85 -0.65 -17.54
C ILE A 304 -1.48 -1.01 -16.11
N VAL A 305 -1.23 -2.30 -15.88
CA VAL A 305 -0.89 -2.83 -14.55
C VAL A 305 0.47 -3.54 -14.60
N ASP A 306 1.33 -3.22 -13.64
CA ASP A 306 2.53 -4.02 -13.36
C ASP A 306 2.32 -4.74 -12.03
N LEU A 307 2.39 -6.07 -12.06
CA LEU A 307 2.16 -6.91 -10.88
C LEU A 307 3.27 -6.78 -9.85
N LEU A 308 4.52 -6.52 -10.25
CA LEU A 308 5.65 -6.52 -9.32
C LEU A 308 5.50 -5.43 -8.23
N PRO A 309 5.19 -4.16 -8.55
CA PRO A 309 4.87 -3.15 -7.54
C PRO A 309 3.67 -3.49 -6.65
N ILE A 310 2.62 -4.12 -7.20
CA ILE A 310 1.44 -4.52 -6.43
C ILE A 310 1.80 -5.62 -5.45
N ILE A 311 2.44 -6.70 -5.90
CA ILE A 311 2.89 -7.79 -5.03
C ILE A 311 3.81 -7.28 -3.92
N ARG A 312 4.73 -6.34 -4.22
CA ARG A 312 5.61 -5.71 -3.22
C ARG A 312 4.85 -4.90 -2.16
N ARG A 313 3.65 -4.41 -2.47
CA ARG A 313 2.78 -3.66 -1.54
C ARG A 313 1.88 -4.59 -0.73
N GLU A 314 1.31 -5.61 -1.34
CA GLU A 314 0.35 -6.53 -0.69
C GLU A 314 1.03 -7.64 0.12
N PHE A 315 2.17 -8.17 -0.35
CA PHE A 315 2.81 -9.36 0.21
C PHE A 315 4.22 -9.08 0.70
N SER A 316 4.58 -9.72 1.81
CA SER A 316 5.93 -9.64 2.39
C SER A 316 6.75 -10.89 2.06
N LEU A 317 7.31 -10.93 0.85
CA LEU A 317 8.17 -12.01 0.38
C LEU A 317 9.65 -11.70 0.66
N LYS A 318 10.50 -12.74 0.72
CA LYS A 318 11.97 -12.58 0.83
C LYS A 318 12.58 -12.12 -0.49
N GLN A 319 12.08 -12.67 -1.60
CA GLN A 319 12.47 -12.33 -2.96
C GLN A 319 11.20 -12.14 -3.81
N TYR A 320 11.27 -11.21 -4.75
CA TYR A 320 10.14 -10.80 -5.59
C TYR A 320 10.41 -11.07 -7.07
N THR A 321 11.05 -12.20 -7.38
CA THR A 321 11.10 -12.71 -8.75
C THR A 321 9.78 -13.40 -9.06
N LEU A 322 9.41 -13.50 -10.34
CA LEU A 322 8.19 -14.22 -10.75
C LEU A 322 8.22 -15.67 -10.24
N ARG A 323 9.36 -16.36 -10.37
CA ARG A 323 9.56 -17.72 -9.84
C ARG A 323 9.23 -17.85 -8.36
N ASN A 324 9.82 -17.00 -7.52
CA ASN A 324 9.60 -17.10 -6.07
C ASN A 324 8.20 -16.66 -5.68
N THR A 325 7.65 -15.67 -6.37
CA THR A 325 6.26 -15.23 -6.15
C THR A 325 5.28 -16.34 -6.51
N ALA A 326 5.44 -16.98 -7.67
CA ALA A 326 4.64 -18.12 -8.09
C ALA A 326 4.76 -19.30 -7.12
N LYS A 327 5.97 -19.61 -6.67
CA LYS A 327 6.18 -20.69 -5.69
C LYS A 327 5.55 -20.40 -4.33
N GLU A 328 5.78 -19.21 -3.76
CA GLU A 328 5.29 -18.85 -2.42
C GLU A 328 3.78 -18.59 -2.39
N LEU A 329 3.20 -18.10 -3.48
CA LEU A 329 1.79 -17.70 -3.52
C LEU A 329 0.90 -18.71 -4.26
N LEU A 330 1.32 -19.19 -5.43
CA LEU A 330 0.50 -20.11 -6.24
C LEU A 330 0.78 -21.59 -5.95
N GLU A 331 1.87 -21.90 -5.25
CA GLU A 331 2.43 -23.26 -5.13
C GLU A 331 2.81 -23.87 -6.50
N MET A 332 3.13 -23.00 -7.47
CA MET A 332 3.52 -23.39 -8.83
C MET A 332 5.03 -23.19 -9.02
N GLU A 333 5.69 -24.19 -9.61
CA GLU A 333 7.09 -24.07 -9.99
C GLU A 333 7.24 -23.40 -11.36
N LYS A 334 8.23 -22.51 -11.47
CA LYS A 334 8.69 -21.92 -12.73
C LYS A 334 10.04 -22.52 -13.05
N HIS A 335 10.13 -23.25 -14.16
CA HIS A 335 11.43 -23.64 -14.72
C HIS A 335 12.06 -22.39 -15.36
N ASP A 336 13.28 -22.05 -14.98
CA ASP A 336 13.99 -20.90 -15.54
C ASP A 336 15.02 -21.36 -16.58
N VAL A 337 14.98 -20.74 -17.76
CA VAL A 337 16.08 -20.80 -18.73
C VAL A 337 17.09 -19.72 -18.37
N SER A 338 18.35 -20.08 -18.16
CA SER A 338 19.38 -19.07 -17.90
C SER A 338 19.67 -18.25 -19.15
N PRO A 339 19.99 -16.95 -19.04
CA PRO A 339 20.29 -16.09 -20.20
C PRO A 339 21.36 -16.65 -21.13
N ASP A 340 22.36 -17.35 -20.58
CA ASP A 340 23.46 -17.94 -21.34
C ASP A 340 23.02 -19.12 -22.21
N MET A 341 21.89 -19.75 -21.89
CA MET A 341 21.32 -20.86 -22.64
C MET A 341 20.26 -20.41 -23.64
N MET A 342 19.76 -19.16 -23.57
CA MET A 342 18.68 -18.68 -24.46
C MET A 342 19.04 -18.81 -25.95
N ALA A 343 20.31 -18.55 -26.30
CA ALA A 343 20.78 -18.72 -27.68
C ALA A 343 20.72 -20.20 -28.12
N GLU A 344 21.11 -21.13 -27.26
CA GLU A 344 21.04 -22.57 -27.54
C GLU A 344 19.59 -23.04 -27.72
N TYR A 345 18.69 -22.63 -26.82
CA TYR A 345 17.27 -22.96 -26.90
C TYR A 345 16.59 -22.35 -28.14
N TRP A 346 17.09 -21.21 -28.63
CA TRP A 346 16.59 -20.56 -29.83
C TRP A 346 17.07 -21.24 -31.11
N GLU A 347 18.36 -21.61 -31.16
CA GLU A 347 19.02 -22.21 -32.33
C GLU A 347 18.70 -23.70 -32.50
N ASP A 348 18.51 -24.45 -31.41
CA ASP A 348 18.15 -25.86 -31.47
C ASP A 348 16.62 -26.04 -31.56
N ASP A 349 16.15 -26.45 -32.74
CA ASP A 349 14.73 -26.70 -32.99
C ASP A 349 14.13 -27.82 -32.11
N SER A 350 14.94 -28.70 -31.52
CA SER A 350 14.47 -29.69 -30.54
C SER A 350 14.21 -29.10 -29.15
N LEU A 351 14.88 -27.99 -28.80
CA LEU A 351 14.71 -27.27 -27.54
C LEU A 351 13.69 -26.14 -27.63
N LEU A 352 13.41 -25.65 -28.84
CA LEU A 352 12.45 -24.58 -29.07
C LEU A 352 11.07 -24.81 -28.41
N PRO A 353 10.42 -25.99 -28.48
CA PRO A 353 9.13 -26.19 -27.82
C PRO A 353 9.19 -25.96 -26.31
N ILE A 354 10.31 -26.32 -25.67
CA ILE A 354 10.54 -26.07 -24.25
C ILE A 354 10.66 -24.57 -23.99
N PHE A 355 11.32 -23.83 -24.89
CA PHE A 355 11.46 -22.39 -24.76
C PHE A 355 10.14 -21.64 -24.98
N ILE A 356 9.31 -22.10 -25.91
CA ILE A 356 7.96 -21.58 -26.14
C ILE A 356 7.11 -21.78 -24.88
N GLU A 357 7.15 -22.96 -24.26
CA GLU A 357 6.41 -23.22 -23.01
C GLU A 357 6.97 -22.42 -21.83
N TYR A 358 8.29 -22.20 -21.77
CA TYR A 358 8.90 -21.29 -20.79
C TYR A 358 8.31 -19.88 -20.90
N SER A 359 8.30 -19.29 -22.10
CA SER A 359 7.72 -17.97 -22.32
C SER A 359 6.20 -17.95 -22.06
N ARG A 360 5.47 -19.00 -22.47
CA ARG A 360 4.03 -19.15 -22.19
C ARG A 360 3.75 -19.08 -20.70
N ASN A 361 4.52 -19.81 -19.90
CA ASN A 361 4.34 -19.90 -18.46
C ASN A 361 4.48 -18.54 -17.77
N ASP A 362 5.34 -17.64 -18.25
CA ASP A 362 5.55 -16.33 -17.62
C ASP A 362 4.30 -15.43 -17.71
N SER A 363 3.66 -15.37 -18.89
CA SER A 363 2.37 -14.68 -19.04
C SER A 363 1.23 -15.39 -18.27
N HIS A 364 1.25 -16.72 -18.23
CA HIS A 364 0.24 -17.52 -17.53
C HIS A 364 0.31 -17.32 -16.00
N LEU A 365 1.50 -17.37 -15.41
CA LEU A 365 1.71 -17.12 -13.99
C LEU A 365 1.29 -15.70 -13.60
N ALA A 366 1.54 -14.70 -14.47
CA ALA A 366 1.04 -13.35 -14.24
C ALA A 366 -0.51 -13.32 -14.22
N MET A 367 -1.17 -13.97 -15.18
CA MET A 367 -2.64 -14.09 -15.21
C MET A 367 -3.19 -14.79 -13.94
N GLU A 368 -2.58 -15.90 -13.52
CA GLU A 368 -2.97 -16.63 -12.31
C GLU A 368 -2.82 -15.77 -11.04
N LEU A 369 -1.71 -15.03 -10.91
CA LEU A 369 -1.52 -14.10 -9.78
C LEU A 369 -2.62 -13.03 -9.75
N MET A 370 -2.93 -12.41 -10.89
CA MET A 370 -3.97 -11.38 -11.00
C MET A 370 -5.34 -11.93 -10.60
N MET A 371 -5.71 -13.09 -11.11
CA MET A 371 -7.04 -13.67 -10.96
C MET A 371 -7.25 -14.35 -9.60
N ARG A 372 -6.29 -15.15 -9.13
CA ARG A 372 -6.42 -15.91 -7.87
C ARG A 372 -6.42 -15.01 -6.65
N TYR A 373 -5.64 -13.92 -6.69
CA TYR A 373 -5.58 -12.93 -5.61
C TYR A 373 -6.43 -11.69 -5.83
N ARG A 374 -7.14 -11.61 -6.97
CA ARG A 374 -8.01 -10.47 -7.33
C ARG A 374 -7.32 -9.13 -7.13
N LEU A 375 -6.08 -9.03 -7.61
CA LEU A 375 -5.14 -7.96 -7.25
C LEU A 375 -5.63 -6.55 -7.63
N LEU A 376 -6.55 -6.44 -8.58
CA LEU A 376 -7.08 -5.17 -9.08
C LEU A 376 -8.32 -4.66 -8.31
N ASP A 377 -9.08 -5.55 -7.66
CA ASP A 377 -10.41 -5.22 -7.10
C ASP A 377 -10.36 -4.08 -6.07
N LYS A 378 -9.37 -4.14 -5.17
CA LYS A 378 -9.16 -3.08 -4.18
C LYS A 378 -8.89 -1.73 -4.84
N TYR A 379 -8.13 -1.70 -5.94
CA TYR A 379 -7.78 -0.47 -6.65
C TYR A 379 -8.98 0.07 -7.43
N ILE A 380 -9.83 -0.81 -7.99
CA ILE A 380 -11.11 -0.43 -8.59
C ILE A 380 -12.03 0.22 -7.55
N ALA A 381 -12.15 -0.38 -6.37
CA ALA A 381 -12.94 0.19 -5.28
C ALA A 381 -12.39 1.55 -4.82
N LEU A 382 -11.07 1.69 -4.69
CA LEU A 382 -10.43 2.97 -4.38
C LEU A 382 -10.70 4.04 -5.46
N ALA A 383 -10.67 3.67 -6.74
CA ALA A 383 -11.00 4.58 -7.85
C ALA A 383 -12.44 5.09 -7.75
N LYS A 384 -13.40 4.18 -7.54
CA LYS A 384 -14.83 4.52 -7.37
C LYS A 384 -15.06 5.50 -6.21
N ILE A 385 -14.51 5.20 -5.03
CA ILE A 385 -14.76 5.99 -3.82
C ILE A 385 -14.01 7.34 -3.87
N SER A 386 -12.78 7.36 -4.38
CA SER A 386 -11.98 8.59 -4.40
C SER A 386 -12.29 9.52 -5.57
N GLY A 387 -12.93 9.00 -6.63
CA GLY A 387 -13.18 9.71 -7.88
C GLY A 387 -11.97 9.79 -8.82
N SER A 388 -10.79 9.31 -8.43
CA SER A 388 -9.61 9.31 -9.31
C SER A 388 -9.68 8.20 -10.36
N LEU A 389 -9.07 8.43 -11.54
CA LEU A 389 -8.94 7.39 -12.57
C LEU A 389 -8.14 6.19 -12.05
N LEU A 390 -8.46 4.98 -12.50
CA LEU A 390 -7.80 3.76 -12.01
C LEU A 390 -6.28 3.76 -12.28
N GLN A 391 -5.85 4.28 -13.43
CA GLN A 391 -4.43 4.43 -13.73
C GLN A 391 -3.72 5.36 -12.73
N GLU A 392 -4.38 6.45 -12.32
CA GLU A 392 -3.83 7.39 -11.33
C GLU A 392 -3.73 6.74 -9.95
N ILE A 393 -4.68 5.89 -9.58
CA ILE A 393 -4.67 5.09 -8.35
C ILE A 393 -3.49 4.11 -8.30
N LEU A 394 -3.19 3.43 -9.42
CA LEU A 394 -2.06 2.50 -9.53
C LEU A 394 -0.71 3.24 -9.45
N ASP A 395 -0.62 4.40 -10.10
CA ASP A 395 0.59 5.21 -10.23
C ASP A 395 0.92 6.06 -8.98
N SER A 396 -0.07 6.31 -8.12
CA SER A 396 0.04 7.23 -6.98
C SER A 396 -0.16 6.52 -5.63
N GLY A 397 -0.37 7.31 -4.58
CA GLY A 397 -0.57 6.82 -3.21
C GLY A 397 -1.82 7.41 -2.59
N GLN A 398 -2.15 6.97 -1.38
CA GLN A 398 -3.38 7.31 -0.66
C GLN A 398 -3.62 8.83 -0.52
N THR A 399 -2.56 9.64 -0.42
CA THR A 399 -2.68 11.10 -0.31
C THR A 399 -3.29 11.75 -1.55
N ALA A 400 -3.05 11.22 -2.74
CA ALA A 400 -3.67 11.72 -3.97
C ALA A 400 -5.18 11.41 -4.01
N MET A 401 -5.57 10.26 -3.47
CA MET A 401 -6.98 9.83 -3.37
C MET A 401 -7.76 10.76 -2.43
N VAL A 402 -7.20 11.02 -1.24
CA VAL A 402 -7.78 11.97 -0.28
C VAL A 402 -7.87 13.37 -0.87
N GLU A 403 -6.84 13.82 -1.60
CA GLU A 403 -6.87 15.11 -2.28
C GLU A 403 -7.98 15.19 -3.32
N ASN A 404 -8.22 14.14 -4.11
CA ASN A 404 -9.29 14.14 -5.10
C ASN A 404 -10.69 14.22 -4.47
N ILE A 405 -10.92 13.49 -3.37
CA ILE A 405 -12.16 13.63 -2.58
C ILE A 405 -12.32 15.07 -2.10
N LEU A 406 -11.25 15.66 -1.55
CA LEU A 406 -11.29 17.05 -1.06
C LEU A 406 -11.53 18.05 -2.18
N LEU A 407 -11.00 17.84 -3.39
CA LEU A 407 -11.28 18.71 -4.54
C LEU A 407 -12.77 18.70 -4.89
N SER A 408 -13.39 17.53 -4.99
CA SER A 408 -14.82 17.39 -5.26
C SER A 408 -15.69 18.00 -4.16
N GLU A 409 -15.32 17.76 -2.90
CA GLU A 409 -16.08 18.27 -1.75
C GLU A 409 -15.93 19.78 -1.58
N TYR A 410 -14.76 20.35 -1.87
CA TYR A 410 -14.57 21.79 -1.88
C TYR A 410 -15.38 22.45 -2.99
N HIS A 411 -15.38 21.87 -4.20
CA HIS A 411 -16.23 22.33 -5.30
C HIS A 411 -17.72 22.33 -4.91
N ALA A 412 -18.22 21.22 -4.34
CA ALA A 412 -19.61 21.09 -3.91
C ALA A 412 -20.02 22.04 -2.76
N ASN A 413 -19.04 22.63 -2.05
CA ASN A 413 -19.26 23.57 -0.95
C ASN A 413 -18.83 25.01 -1.29
N ASP A 414 -18.74 25.36 -2.58
CA ASP A 414 -18.33 26.70 -3.08
C ASP A 414 -16.98 27.18 -2.50
N ARG A 415 -16.06 26.25 -2.21
CA ARG A 415 -14.72 26.52 -1.69
C ARG A 415 -13.67 26.38 -2.77
N VAL A 416 -12.76 27.35 -2.84
CA VAL A 416 -11.60 27.24 -3.71
C VAL A 416 -10.49 26.41 -3.08
N VAL A 417 -9.63 25.79 -3.90
CA VAL A 417 -8.46 25.02 -3.44
C VAL A 417 -7.16 25.64 -3.97
N PRO A 418 -6.10 25.78 -3.14
CA PRO A 418 -4.85 26.38 -3.59
C PRO A 418 -4.11 25.49 -4.60
N PRO A 419 -3.21 26.07 -5.41
CA PRO A 419 -2.31 25.31 -6.25
C PRO A 419 -1.39 24.39 -5.41
N LYS A 420 -0.77 23.40 -6.05
CA LYS A 420 0.26 22.59 -5.40
C LYS A 420 1.38 23.49 -4.85
N PRO A 421 1.93 23.17 -3.67
CA PRO A 421 2.99 23.96 -3.10
C PRO A 421 4.27 23.85 -3.94
N SER A 422 4.99 24.97 -4.06
CA SER A 422 6.34 24.96 -4.62
C SER A 422 7.29 24.08 -3.79
N GLU A 423 8.40 23.64 -4.39
CA GLU A 423 9.40 22.83 -3.69
C GLU A 423 9.97 23.56 -2.46
N LYS A 424 10.15 24.88 -2.56
CA LYS A 424 10.56 25.75 -1.44
C LYS A 424 9.54 25.73 -0.30
N LEU A 425 8.26 25.89 -0.62
CA LEU A 425 7.18 25.86 0.37
C LEU A 425 7.07 24.48 1.04
N SER A 426 7.15 23.41 0.24
CA SER A 426 7.10 22.05 0.74
C SER A 426 8.27 21.72 1.67
N SER A 427 9.49 22.13 1.31
CA SER A 427 10.68 21.93 2.15
C SER A 427 10.57 22.66 3.48
N ARG A 428 10.06 23.90 3.48
CA ARG A 428 9.79 24.66 4.71
C ARG A 428 8.73 23.96 5.58
N ARG A 429 7.61 23.54 4.99
CA ARG A 429 6.55 22.80 5.71
C ARG A 429 7.10 21.53 6.34
N LYS A 430 7.98 20.80 5.64
CA LYS A 430 8.62 19.59 6.17
C LYS A 430 9.48 19.87 7.40
N GLN A 431 10.30 20.93 7.38
CA GLN A 431 11.11 21.33 8.53
C GLN A 431 10.26 21.67 9.74
N VAL A 432 9.20 22.47 9.56
CA VAL A 432 8.28 22.82 10.67
C VAL A 432 7.53 21.59 11.19
N GLY A 433 7.17 20.66 10.30
CA GLY A 433 6.49 19.42 10.67
C GLY A 433 7.34 18.42 11.47
N GLU A 434 8.68 18.55 11.50
CA GLU A 434 9.55 17.68 12.31
C GLU A 434 9.35 17.86 13.82
N GLU A 435 8.78 19.00 14.24
CA GLU A 435 8.48 19.28 15.65
C GLU A 435 7.12 18.70 16.11
N LEU A 436 6.33 18.12 15.18
CA LEU A 436 5.06 17.48 15.53
C LEU A 436 5.28 16.28 16.45
N LYS A 437 4.66 16.35 17.64
CA LYS A 437 4.55 15.19 18.52
C LYS A 437 3.56 14.20 17.94
N GLY A 438 3.98 12.94 17.79
CA GLY A 438 3.12 11.84 17.34
C GLY A 438 2.15 11.34 18.43
N GLY A 439 1.61 10.15 18.23
CA GLY A 439 0.83 9.42 19.24
C GLY A 439 1.64 9.07 20.49
N GLU A 440 0.96 8.91 21.62
CA GLU A 440 1.59 8.53 22.89
C GLU A 440 1.82 7.01 22.93
N VAL A 441 2.94 6.59 23.50
CA VAL A 441 3.23 5.17 23.73
C VAL A 441 3.62 5.01 25.18
N LEU A 442 2.79 4.31 25.94
CA LEU A 442 2.99 4.10 27.37
C LEU A 442 4.21 3.22 27.62
N GLU A 443 4.89 3.44 28.75
CA GLU A 443 6.03 2.60 29.13
C GLU A 443 5.57 1.16 29.41
N PRO A 444 6.22 0.14 28.82
CA PRO A 444 5.86 -1.25 29.03
C PRO A 444 6.29 -1.77 30.42
N GLU A 445 5.45 -2.60 31.03
CA GLU A 445 5.86 -3.47 32.14
C GLU A 445 6.68 -4.65 31.59
N HIS A 446 7.90 -4.83 32.12
CA HIS A 446 8.81 -5.88 31.68
C HIS A 446 8.55 -7.21 32.41
N GLY A 447 8.94 -8.31 31.74
CA GLY A 447 8.80 -9.67 32.25
C GLY A 447 7.84 -10.50 31.42
N LEU A 448 7.61 -11.74 31.86
CA LEU A 448 6.55 -12.60 31.34
C LEU A 448 5.26 -12.24 32.07
N LEU A 449 4.38 -11.53 31.38
CA LEU A 449 3.07 -11.14 31.90
C LEU A 449 2.01 -12.14 31.46
N GLU A 450 1.00 -12.33 32.30
CA GLU A 450 -0.09 -13.26 32.06
C GLU A 450 -1.43 -12.52 32.13
N ASP A 451 -2.43 -13.07 31.43
CA ASP A 451 -3.84 -12.66 31.43
C ASP A 451 -4.05 -11.18 31.11
N ILE A 452 -3.94 -10.83 29.82
CA ILE A 452 -3.99 -9.44 29.34
C ILE A 452 -5.14 -9.27 28.36
N VAL A 453 -6.04 -8.35 28.66
CA VAL A 453 -7.07 -7.88 27.73
C VAL A 453 -6.47 -6.80 26.84
N ILE A 454 -6.71 -6.88 25.54
CA ILE A 454 -6.25 -5.91 24.54
C ILE A 454 -7.46 -5.18 24.00
N LEU A 455 -7.45 -3.86 24.18
CA LEU A 455 -8.50 -2.95 23.73
C LEU A 455 -7.93 -1.97 22.71
N ASP A 456 -8.71 -1.64 21.68
CA ASP A 456 -8.27 -0.80 20.56
C ASP A 456 -9.35 0.24 20.19
N TYR A 457 -8.94 1.44 19.80
CA TYR A 457 -9.84 2.49 19.35
C TYR A 457 -10.25 2.27 17.90
N ARG A 458 -11.56 2.20 17.64
CA ARG A 458 -12.07 2.05 16.28
C ARG A 458 -11.82 3.33 15.47
N SER A 459 -10.80 3.29 14.60
CA SER A 459 -10.41 4.40 13.72
C SER A 459 -10.15 5.69 14.51
N LEU A 460 -9.22 5.64 15.48
CA LEU A 460 -8.95 6.71 16.45
C LEU A 460 -8.89 8.12 15.84
N TYR A 461 -8.04 8.35 14.84
CA TYR A 461 -7.85 9.70 14.30
C TYR A 461 -9.06 10.21 13.51
N PRO A 462 -9.67 9.41 12.62
CA PRO A 462 -10.95 9.78 12.02
C PRO A 462 -12.05 10.10 13.04
N SER A 463 -12.20 9.30 14.10
CA SER A 463 -13.23 9.52 15.11
C SER A 463 -12.97 10.77 15.93
N ILE A 464 -11.72 11.10 16.27
CA ILE A 464 -11.33 12.39 16.87
C ILE A 464 -11.72 13.57 15.97
N MET A 465 -11.45 13.47 14.66
CA MET A 465 -11.79 14.55 13.72
C MET A 465 -13.31 14.78 13.66
N MET A 466 -14.11 13.70 13.65
CA MET A 466 -15.57 13.78 13.67
C MET A 466 -16.10 14.33 15.01
N ALA A 467 -15.68 13.75 16.14
CA ALA A 467 -16.19 14.07 17.48
C ALA A 467 -15.95 15.55 17.86
N HIS A 468 -14.79 16.09 17.48
CA HIS A 468 -14.42 17.47 17.82
C HIS A 468 -14.50 18.44 16.63
N ASN A 469 -15.20 18.07 15.54
CA ASN A 469 -15.41 18.91 14.35
C ASN A 469 -14.11 19.52 13.76
N LEU A 470 -13.01 18.75 13.79
CA LEU A 470 -11.69 19.23 13.37
C LEU A 470 -11.56 19.18 11.85
N CYS A 471 -11.50 20.36 11.22
CA CYS A 471 -11.44 20.50 9.78
C CYS A 471 -10.64 21.73 9.38
N TYR A 472 -10.09 21.73 8.16
CA TYR A 472 -9.51 22.93 7.54
C TYR A 472 -10.49 24.10 7.51
N THR A 473 -11.78 23.82 7.35
CA THR A 473 -12.84 24.82 7.16
C THR A 473 -13.45 25.34 8.46
N THR A 474 -13.10 24.73 9.60
CA THR A 474 -13.61 25.11 10.93
C THR A 474 -12.52 25.76 11.78
N GLU A 475 -11.27 25.77 11.33
CA GLU A 475 -10.16 26.43 12.02
C GLU A 475 -10.40 27.95 12.11
N ILE A 476 -10.32 28.51 13.32
CA ILE A 476 -10.54 29.95 13.55
C ILE A 476 -9.25 30.70 13.20
N ILE A 477 -9.18 31.24 11.98
CA ILE A 477 -8.06 32.04 11.48
C ILE A 477 -8.46 33.41 10.92
N ALA A 478 -9.77 33.64 10.73
CA ALA A 478 -10.32 34.84 10.11
C ALA A 478 -11.50 35.36 10.94
N ASP A 479 -12.68 34.75 10.80
CA ASP A 479 -13.85 35.14 11.57
C ASP A 479 -13.91 34.42 12.92
N GLU A 480 -14.41 35.12 13.93
CA GLU A 480 -14.75 34.57 15.24
C GLU A 480 -16.25 34.29 15.31
N PRO A 481 -16.72 33.23 16.01
CA PRO A 481 -18.14 33.03 16.30
C PRO A 481 -18.65 34.10 17.29
N ASP A 482 -19.97 34.34 17.31
CA ASP A 482 -20.57 35.35 18.20
C ASP A 482 -20.53 34.92 19.67
N ASP A 483 -20.73 33.63 19.93
CA ASP A 483 -20.72 33.05 21.26
C ASP A 483 -19.36 32.35 21.52
N PRO A 484 -18.62 32.73 22.58
CA PRO A 484 -17.39 32.04 22.96
C PRO A 484 -17.57 30.54 23.28
N THR A 485 -18.78 30.09 23.62
CA THR A 485 -19.08 28.67 23.86
C THR A 485 -19.09 27.83 22.58
N ASP A 486 -19.18 28.48 21.41
CA ASP A 486 -19.05 27.83 20.10
C ASP A 486 -17.58 27.65 19.66
N VAL A 487 -16.62 27.93 20.54
CA VAL A 487 -15.19 27.74 20.26
C VAL A 487 -14.69 26.45 20.91
N ILE A 488 -14.22 25.52 20.09
CA ILE A 488 -13.48 24.33 20.51
C ILE A 488 -12.00 24.71 20.62
N THR A 489 -11.43 24.60 21.82
CA THR A 489 -9.98 24.74 22.03
C THR A 489 -9.37 23.37 22.27
N THR A 490 -8.45 22.99 21.39
CA THR A 490 -7.81 21.67 21.42
C THR A 490 -6.71 21.62 22.49
N PRO A 491 -6.25 20.43 22.91
CA PRO A 491 -5.15 20.30 23.88
C PRO A 491 -3.83 20.91 23.37
N SER A 492 -3.70 21.06 22.05
CA SER A 492 -2.58 21.76 21.42
C SER A 492 -2.68 23.30 21.46
N GLY A 493 -3.84 23.84 21.85
CA GLY A 493 -4.14 25.28 21.87
C GLY A 493 -4.76 25.84 20.59
N ALA A 494 -4.83 25.05 19.51
CA ALA A 494 -5.53 25.46 18.30
C ALA A 494 -7.05 25.58 18.53
N ARG A 495 -7.70 26.50 17.81
CA ARG A 495 -9.10 26.87 17.98
C ARG A 495 -9.92 26.55 16.72
N PHE A 496 -11.08 25.95 16.92
CA PHE A 496 -12.02 25.58 15.86
C PHE A 496 -13.45 26.01 16.25
N VAL A 497 -14.32 26.24 15.28
CA VAL A 497 -15.74 26.45 15.56
C VAL A 497 -16.46 25.13 15.83
N SER A 498 -17.48 25.19 16.70
CA SER A 498 -18.36 24.09 17.04
C SER A 498 -19.17 23.60 15.82
N ARG A 499 -19.67 22.36 15.92
CA ARG A 499 -20.54 21.77 14.90
C ARG A 499 -21.84 22.54 14.70
N SER A 500 -22.34 23.24 15.73
CA SER A 500 -23.53 24.09 15.68
C SER A 500 -23.34 25.34 14.82
N VAL A 501 -22.13 25.88 14.76
CA VAL A 501 -21.80 27.05 13.93
C VAL A 501 -21.50 26.64 12.48
N SER A 502 -20.62 25.66 12.29
CA SER A 502 -20.26 25.18 10.95
C SER A 502 -19.82 23.73 11.00
N ARG A 503 -20.44 22.90 10.17
CA ARG A 503 -20.02 21.51 10.01
C ARG A 503 -18.79 21.44 9.13
N GLY A 504 -17.70 20.88 9.65
CA GLY A 504 -16.48 20.69 8.87
C GLY A 504 -16.69 19.77 7.67
N ILE A 505 -16.08 20.08 6.53
CA ILE A 505 -16.09 19.22 5.33
C ILE A 505 -15.49 17.84 5.64
N VAL A 506 -14.32 17.78 6.30
CA VAL A 506 -13.65 16.50 6.61
C VAL A 506 -14.49 15.61 7.53
N PRO A 507 -15.03 16.09 8.67
CA PRO A 507 -15.99 15.34 9.47
C PRO A 507 -17.15 14.74 8.65
N GLN A 508 -17.78 15.52 7.78
CA GLN A 508 -18.90 15.05 6.95
C GLN A 508 -18.48 13.94 5.98
N ILE A 509 -17.30 14.06 5.36
CA ILE A 509 -16.75 13.00 4.50
C ILE A 509 -16.51 11.72 5.32
N LEU A 510 -15.88 11.84 6.48
CA LEU A 510 -15.55 10.69 7.32
C LEU A 510 -16.81 9.98 7.85
N GLU A 511 -17.84 10.74 8.23
CA GLU A 511 -19.15 10.20 8.62
C GLU A 511 -19.75 9.38 7.47
N ARG A 512 -19.82 9.95 6.26
CA ARG A 512 -20.37 9.26 5.08
C ARG A 512 -19.59 7.99 4.73
N LEU A 513 -18.25 8.05 4.73
CA LEU A 513 -17.41 6.87 4.47
C LEU A 513 -17.57 5.79 5.54
N LEU A 514 -17.80 6.17 6.80
CA LEU A 514 -18.05 5.24 7.90
C LEU A 514 -19.42 4.57 7.76
N GLU A 515 -20.46 5.36 7.48
CA GLU A 515 -21.83 4.88 7.24
C GLU A 515 -21.88 3.91 6.06
N GLU A 516 -21.28 4.29 4.92
CA GLU A 516 -21.16 3.43 3.75
C GLU A 516 -20.46 2.11 4.10
N ARG A 517 -19.40 2.17 4.91
CA ARG A 517 -18.66 0.97 5.31
C ARG A 517 -19.50 0.05 6.21
N VAL A 518 -20.33 0.61 7.09
CA VAL A 518 -21.27 -0.16 7.91
C VAL A 518 -22.28 -0.88 7.03
N GLU A 519 -22.84 -0.17 6.05
CA GLU A 519 -23.82 -0.72 5.11
C GLU A 519 -23.22 -1.81 4.23
N ILE A 520 -22.02 -1.61 3.66
CA ILE A 520 -21.31 -2.63 2.89
C ILE A 520 -21.08 -3.88 3.74
N LYS A 521 -20.66 -3.75 5.00
CA LYS A 521 -20.50 -4.89 5.91
C LYS A 521 -21.80 -5.59 6.24
N ARG A 522 -22.93 -4.87 6.28
CA ARG A 522 -24.27 -5.47 6.45
C ARG A 522 -24.60 -6.34 5.23
N ARG A 523 -24.46 -5.79 4.02
CA ARG A 523 -24.67 -6.50 2.76
C ARG A 523 -23.78 -7.73 2.61
N MET A 524 -22.52 -7.65 3.04
CA MET A 524 -21.61 -8.82 3.04
C MET A 524 -22.15 -9.99 3.88
N LYS A 525 -22.84 -9.72 4.99
CA LYS A 525 -23.44 -10.79 5.82
C LYS A 525 -24.67 -11.43 5.17
N GLU A 526 -25.32 -10.70 4.26
CA GLU A 526 -26.51 -11.12 3.52
C GLU A 526 -26.17 -11.78 2.18
N SER A 527 -24.94 -11.60 1.70
CA SER A 527 -24.48 -12.12 0.41
C SER A 527 -24.11 -13.60 0.48
N ASP A 528 -24.33 -14.30 -0.63
CA ASP A 528 -23.90 -15.70 -0.77
C ASP A 528 -22.38 -15.83 -0.70
N ARG A 529 -21.91 -16.83 0.05
CA ARG A 529 -20.48 -17.12 0.20
C ARG A 529 -19.85 -17.45 -1.14
N GLY A 530 -18.79 -16.73 -1.50
CA GLY A 530 -18.05 -16.93 -2.75
C GLY A 530 -18.68 -16.27 -3.99
N SER A 531 -19.74 -15.48 -3.83
CA SER A 531 -20.30 -14.68 -4.93
C SER A 531 -19.37 -13.54 -5.34
N ASP A 532 -19.41 -13.15 -6.62
CA ASP A 532 -18.68 -11.97 -7.12
C ASP A 532 -19.11 -10.68 -6.40
N GLU A 533 -20.38 -10.58 -6.01
CA GLU A 533 -20.87 -9.47 -5.21
C GLU A 533 -20.14 -9.40 -3.85
N LEU A 534 -20.02 -10.52 -3.13
CA LEU A 534 -19.32 -10.55 -1.84
C LEU A 534 -17.86 -10.09 -1.98
N HIS A 535 -17.19 -10.45 -3.07
CA HIS A 535 -15.82 -10.01 -3.33
C HIS A 535 -15.72 -8.51 -3.62
N VAL A 536 -16.64 -7.95 -4.42
CA VAL A 536 -16.71 -6.51 -4.67
C VAL A 536 -16.98 -5.75 -3.36
N LEU A 537 -17.89 -6.26 -2.52
CA LEU A 537 -18.19 -5.67 -1.22
C LEU A 537 -16.99 -5.73 -0.27
N ASP A 538 -16.23 -6.84 -0.24
CA ASP A 538 -15.03 -6.93 0.59
C ASP A 538 -13.93 -5.97 0.13
N ALA A 539 -13.69 -5.86 -1.18
CA ALA A 539 -12.78 -4.87 -1.74
C ALA A 539 -13.22 -3.44 -1.39
N THR A 540 -14.52 -3.17 -1.43
CA THR A 540 -15.12 -1.87 -1.08
C THR A 540 -14.93 -1.54 0.40
N GLN A 541 -15.24 -2.46 1.33
CA GLN A 541 -15.04 -2.18 2.77
C GLN A 541 -13.56 -1.96 3.12
N LEU A 542 -12.65 -2.65 2.42
CA LEU A 542 -11.21 -2.46 2.57
C LEU A 542 -10.76 -1.09 2.05
N ALA A 543 -11.24 -0.68 0.88
CA ALA A 543 -10.96 0.63 0.30
C ALA A 543 -11.49 1.76 1.21
N LEU A 544 -12.72 1.66 1.72
CA LEU A 544 -13.29 2.59 2.70
C LEU A 544 -12.44 2.66 3.97
N LYS A 545 -12.00 1.52 4.52
CA LYS A 545 -11.10 1.48 5.68
C LYS A 545 -9.79 2.22 5.41
N ILE A 546 -9.20 2.03 4.24
CA ILE A 546 -7.95 2.69 3.84
C ILE A 546 -8.15 4.20 3.78
N LEU A 547 -9.20 4.66 3.09
CA LEU A 547 -9.46 6.10 2.91
C LEU A 547 -9.79 6.78 4.24
N LEU A 548 -10.64 6.18 5.09
CA LEU A 548 -10.92 6.67 6.44
C LEU A 548 -9.62 6.99 7.20
N ASN A 549 -8.69 6.05 7.25
CA ASN A 549 -7.42 6.21 7.98
C ASN A 549 -6.41 7.16 7.29
N SER A 550 -6.66 7.57 6.04
CA SER A 550 -5.71 8.37 5.25
C SER A 550 -5.88 9.89 5.43
N PHE A 551 -7.05 10.36 5.87
CA PHE A 551 -7.35 11.81 5.98
C PHE A 551 -6.41 12.55 6.93
N TYR A 552 -6.13 11.97 8.11
CA TYR A 552 -5.18 12.55 9.06
C TYR A 552 -3.79 12.72 8.44
N GLY A 553 -3.30 11.68 7.75
CA GLY A 553 -1.97 11.70 7.13
C GLY A 553 -1.82 12.81 6.09
N TYR A 554 -2.91 13.18 5.43
CA TYR A 554 -2.95 14.27 4.45
C TYR A 554 -2.82 15.67 5.10
N ALA A 555 -3.41 15.90 6.28
CA ALA A 555 -3.38 17.22 6.94
C ALA A 555 -1.97 17.74 7.26
N GLY A 556 -1.07 16.85 7.67
CA GLY A 556 0.33 17.15 7.92
C GLY A 556 1.26 16.93 6.73
N TYR A 557 0.74 16.54 5.55
CA TYR A 557 1.57 16.22 4.41
C TYR A 557 2.13 17.49 3.75
N ALA A 558 3.44 17.67 3.79
CA ALA A 558 4.10 18.89 3.32
C ALA A 558 3.87 19.25 1.83
N ARG A 559 3.43 18.30 0.99
CA ARG A 559 3.06 18.56 -0.41
C ARG A 559 1.54 18.62 -0.66
N ALA A 560 0.72 18.53 0.38
CA ALA A 560 -0.72 18.72 0.27
C ALA A 560 -1.06 20.15 -0.17
N ARG A 561 -2.14 20.28 -0.97
CA ARG A 561 -2.75 21.59 -1.28
C ARG A 561 -3.28 22.22 0.01
N LEU A 562 -4.05 21.43 0.75
CA LEU A 562 -4.61 21.79 2.05
C LEU A 562 -3.69 21.25 3.14
N TYR A 563 -2.82 22.12 3.66
CA TYR A 563 -1.88 21.80 4.73
C TYR A 563 -2.27 22.60 5.97
N SER A 564 -2.58 21.92 7.08
CA SER A 564 -2.80 22.56 8.38
C SER A 564 -2.08 21.78 9.46
N LEU A 565 -1.02 22.41 9.99
CA LEU A 565 -0.25 21.85 11.09
C LEU A 565 -1.04 21.87 12.39
N ASN A 566 -1.87 22.90 12.59
CA ASN A 566 -2.75 23.04 13.73
C ASN A 566 -3.76 21.88 13.77
N LEU A 567 -4.36 21.54 12.63
CA LEU A 567 -5.24 20.38 12.52
C LEU A 567 -4.52 19.07 12.85
N ALA A 568 -3.36 18.83 12.24
CA ALA A 568 -2.59 17.60 12.49
C ALA A 568 -2.15 17.47 13.97
N ASN A 569 -1.67 18.56 14.58
CA ASN A 569 -1.27 18.57 15.98
C ASN A 569 -2.47 18.38 16.91
N SER A 570 -3.62 18.99 16.58
CA SER A 570 -4.86 18.84 17.35
C SER A 570 -5.30 17.38 17.44
N VAL A 571 -5.34 16.67 16.31
CA VAL A 571 -5.72 15.25 16.26
C VAL A 571 -4.80 14.39 17.11
N THR A 572 -3.48 14.57 16.97
CA THR A 572 -2.54 13.80 17.81
C THR A 572 -2.63 14.17 19.28
N SER A 573 -2.91 15.44 19.61
CA SER A 573 -3.02 15.90 20.99
C SER A 573 -4.21 15.28 21.73
N TYR A 574 -5.39 15.21 21.08
CA TYR A 574 -6.53 14.45 21.59
C TYR A 574 -6.20 12.95 21.71
N GLY A 575 -5.51 12.37 20.73
CA GLY A 575 -5.09 10.96 20.81
C GLY A 575 -4.22 10.66 22.05
N ARG A 576 -3.27 11.56 22.38
CA ARG A 576 -2.43 11.43 23.58
C ARG A 576 -3.24 11.60 24.87
N GLU A 577 -4.18 12.55 24.90
CA GLU A 577 -5.04 12.75 26.07
C GLU A 577 -5.96 11.55 26.30
N ASN A 578 -6.59 11.04 25.24
CA ASN A 578 -7.54 9.93 25.31
C ASN A 578 -6.91 8.66 25.85
N ILE A 579 -5.71 8.28 25.41
CA ILE A 579 -5.03 7.09 25.94
C ILE A 579 -4.61 7.26 27.41
N LEU A 580 -4.19 8.46 27.83
CA LEU A 580 -3.87 8.75 29.23
C LEU A 580 -5.12 8.71 30.11
N ARG A 581 -6.22 9.30 29.65
CA ARG A 581 -7.53 9.26 30.32
C ARG A 581 -8.08 7.84 30.41
N THR A 582 -7.93 7.06 29.34
CA THR A 582 -8.31 5.62 29.32
C THR A 582 -7.56 4.85 30.38
N LYS A 583 -6.23 5.03 30.46
CA LYS A 583 -5.42 4.40 31.50
C LYS A 583 -5.94 4.76 32.88
N LYS A 584 -6.15 6.06 33.14
CA LYS A 584 -6.63 6.55 34.43
C LYS A 584 -7.99 5.95 34.81
N LEU A 585 -8.95 5.95 33.88
CA LEU A 585 -10.28 5.38 34.10
C LEU A 585 -10.19 3.89 34.45
N ILE A 586 -9.35 3.13 33.74
CA ILE A 586 -9.17 1.69 33.98
C ILE A 586 -8.53 1.42 35.36
N GLU A 587 -7.46 2.13 35.70
CA GLU A 587 -6.68 1.87 36.92
C GLU A 587 -7.29 2.47 38.19
N GLU A 588 -7.98 3.61 38.09
CA GLU A 588 -8.45 4.37 39.27
C GLU A 588 -9.97 4.34 39.45
N GLU A 589 -10.75 4.36 38.37
CA GLU A 589 -12.23 4.45 38.46
C GLU A 589 -12.89 3.07 38.38
N LEU A 590 -12.52 2.26 37.39
CA LEU A 590 -12.99 0.88 37.28
C LEU A 590 -12.31 0.01 38.33
N GLU A 591 -10.97 0.06 38.42
CA GLU A 591 -10.07 -0.61 39.36
C GLU A 591 -10.15 -2.15 39.36
N SER A 592 -11.36 -2.71 39.49
CA SER A 592 -11.64 -4.14 39.53
C SER A 592 -13.10 -4.48 39.19
N MET A 593 -13.34 -5.74 38.82
CA MET A 593 -14.68 -6.32 38.64
C MET A 593 -14.86 -7.61 39.44
N PRO A 594 -16.10 -7.97 39.83
CA PRO A 594 -16.38 -9.28 40.43
C PRO A 594 -16.16 -10.40 39.40
N ARG A 595 -15.71 -11.58 39.87
CA ARG A 595 -15.63 -12.78 39.02
C ARG A 595 -17.00 -13.34 38.72
N ILE A 596 -17.13 -14.00 37.55
CA ILE A 596 -18.39 -14.63 37.12
C ILE A 596 -18.70 -15.85 37.98
N GLU A 597 -17.68 -16.67 38.23
CA GLU A 597 -17.84 -17.94 38.95
C GLU A 597 -18.01 -17.73 40.47
N ASN A 598 -17.48 -16.62 41.00
CA ASN A 598 -17.54 -16.30 42.43
C ASN A 598 -17.54 -14.78 42.66
N ALA A 599 -18.71 -14.21 42.93
CA ALA A 599 -18.86 -12.77 43.15
C ALA A 599 -18.10 -12.21 44.37
N SER A 600 -17.61 -13.07 45.27
CA SER A 600 -16.75 -12.66 46.40
C SER A 600 -15.27 -12.48 46.00
N GLU A 601 -14.86 -12.99 44.84
CA GLU A 601 -13.55 -12.75 44.25
C GLU A 601 -13.61 -11.58 43.26
N ARG A 602 -12.50 -10.85 43.16
CA ARG A 602 -12.36 -9.70 42.26
C ARG A 602 -11.17 -9.86 41.34
N VAL A 603 -11.32 -9.36 40.12
CA VAL A 603 -10.28 -9.18 39.11
C VAL A 603 -9.90 -7.71 39.09
N PHE A 604 -8.66 -7.40 39.45
CA PHE A 604 -8.07 -6.07 39.43
C PHE A 604 -7.41 -5.80 38.09
N PHE A 605 -7.47 -4.54 37.67
CA PHE A 605 -6.98 -4.08 36.38
C PHE A 605 -5.68 -3.28 36.54
N LYS A 606 -4.76 -3.49 35.62
CA LYS A 606 -3.55 -2.67 35.51
C LYS A 606 -3.16 -2.51 34.05
N VAL A 607 -2.94 -1.28 33.59
CA VAL A 607 -2.46 -1.04 32.24
C VAL A 607 -0.96 -1.29 32.20
N VAL A 608 -0.55 -2.33 31.49
CA VAL A 608 0.85 -2.78 31.41
C VAL A 608 1.56 -2.28 30.16
N TYR A 609 0.82 -1.84 29.14
CA TYR A 609 1.35 -1.23 27.93
C TYR A 609 0.24 -0.46 27.20
N GLY A 610 0.63 0.44 26.29
CA GLY A 610 -0.29 1.09 25.36
C GLY A 610 0.48 1.68 24.18
N ASP A 611 -0.08 1.57 22.99
CA ASP A 611 0.54 2.02 21.74
C ASP A 611 -0.46 2.84 20.95
N THR A 612 -0.46 4.16 21.14
CA THR A 612 -1.30 5.17 20.46
C THR A 612 -2.81 4.95 20.55
N ASP A 613 -3.33 3.94 19.89
CA ASP A 613 -4.73 3.56 19.75
C ASP A 613 -5.09 2.27 20.49
N SER A 614 -4.15 1.61 21.16
CA SER A 614 -4.39 0.39 21.92
C SER A 614 -3.91 0.48 23.37
N VAL A 615 -4.64 -0.19 24.28
CA VAL A 615 -4.26 -0.36 25.69
C VAL A 615 -4.29 -1.84 26.09
N PHE A 616 -3.30 -2.24 26.87
CA PHE A 616 -3.08 -3.62 27.31
C PHE A 616 -3.31 -3.70 28.81
N VAL A 617 -4.40 -4.36 29.20
CA VAL A 617 -4.89 -4.40 30.58
C VAL A 617 -4.64 -5.77 31.18
N ARG A 618 -3.71 -5.86 32.12
CA ARG A 618 -3.46 -7.08 32.89
C ARG A 618 -4.57 -7.29 33.92
N LEU A 619 -5.05 -8.52 33.99
CA LEU A 619 -6.06 -8.98 34.94
C LEU A 619 -5.37 -9.70 36.11
N LYS A 620 -5.74 -9.36 37.35
CA LYS A 620 -5.18 -9.99 38.56
C LYS A 620 -6.28 -10.41 39.53
N THR A 621 -6.30 -11.68 39.95
CA THR A 621 -7.26 -12.17 40.95
C THR A 621 -6.70 -12.11 42.37
N ASN A 622 -7.50 -11.71 43.36
CA ASN A 622 -7.17 -11.93 44.78
C ASN A 622 -7.44 -13.41 45.14
N GLY A 623 -6.44 -14.16 45.64
CA GLY A 623 -6.72 -15.42 46.36
C GLY A 623 -5.95 -16.69 45.99
N LYS A 624 -5.00 -16.68 45.05
CA LYS A 624 -3.95 -17.73 44.94
C LYS A 624 -2.66 -17.06 44.48
N ASN A 625 -1.59 -17.21 45.27
CA ASN A 625 -0.26 -16.90 44.78
C ASN A 625 -0.08 -17.66 43.46
N ALA A 626 0.34 -16.94 42.40
CA ALA A 626 0.96 -17.59 41.27
C ALA A 626 1.95 -18.62 41.83
N LEU A 627 1.84 -19.87 41.38
CA LEU A 627 2.82 -20.91 41.73
C LEU A 627 4.22 -20.27 41.58
N PRO A 628 5.08 -20.36 42.61
CA PRO A 628 6.45 -19.89 42.44
C PRO A 628 7.05 -20.62 41.22
N PRO A 629 7.85 -19.96 40.37
CA PRO A 629 8.39 -20.54 39.15
C PRO A 629 9.51 -21.57 39.41
N ASN A 630 9.34 -22.41 40.43
CA ASN A 630 10.19 -23.55 40.76
C ASN A 630 9.41 -24.57 41.59
N SER A 631 8.58 -25.38 40.94
CA SER A 631 8.29 -26.74 41.44
C SER A 631 8.64 -27.74 40.35
N ASN A 632 9.80 -28.37 40.50
CA ASN A 632 10.25 -29.53 39.73
C ASN A 632 9.39 -30.77 40.02
N SER A 633 8.08 -30.72 39.77
CA SER A 633 7.22 -31.89 39.70
C SER A 633 5.82 -31.50 39.26
N THR A 634 5.45 -31.91 38.04
CA THR A 634 4.18 -32.50 37.58
C THR A 634 3.86 -32.03 36.15
N LYS A 635 3.54 -33.01 35.29
CA LYS A 635 3.11 -32.83 33.89
C LYS A 635 1.65 -32.36 33.81
N GLU A 636 1.22 -31.47 34.70
CA GLU A 636 -0.10 -30.86 34.64
C GLU A 636 0.06 -29.40 34.19
N PRO A 637 -0.73 -28.93 33.20
CA PRO A 637 -0.66 -27.56 32.74
C PRO A 637 -1.01 -26.61 33.90
N PRO A 638 -0.41 -25.41 33.96
CA PRO A 638 -0.77 -24.42 34.97
C PRO A 638 -2.29 -24.14 34.87
N ILE A 639 -2.98 -24.23 36.00
CA ILE A 639 -4.39 -23.85 36.08
C ILE A 639 -4.43 -22.34 35.92
N PHE A 640 -4.83 -21.86 34.74
CA PHE A 640 -5.02 -20.44 34.49
C PHE A 640 -6.21 -19.91 35.29
N ASN A 641 -6.05 -18.74 35.92
CA ASN A 641 -7.04 -18.23 36.87
C ASN A 641 -8.27 -17.58 36.20
N ILE A 642 -8.18 -17.22 34.92
CA ILE A 642 -9.27 -16.53 34.18
C ILE A 642 -9.58 -17.29 32.88
N GLY A 643 -10.84 -17.69 32.70
CA GLY A 643 -11.32 -18.33 31.46
C GLY A 643 -11.40 -17.36 30.28
N LEU A 644 -11.33 -17.85 29.05
CA LEU A 644 -11.36 -17.00 27.84
C LEU A 644 -12.67 -16.19 27.73
N ASP A 645 -13.81 -16.81 28.04
CA ASP A 645 -15.11 -16.13 27.98
C ASP A 645 -15.28 -15.11 29.12
N GLU A 646 -14.71 -15.37 30.30
CA GLU A 646 -14.65 -14.40 31.40
C GLU A 646 -13.79 -13.20 31.00
N ALA A 647 -12.60 -13.44 30.43
CA ALA A 647 -11.73 -12.37 29.94
C ALA A 647 -12.36 -11.54 28.81
N GLY A 648 -13.05 -12.18 27.87
CA GLY A 648 -13.79 -11.49 26.80
C GLY A 648 -14.88 -10.58 27.35
N ARG A 649 -15.68 -11.06 28.31
CA ARG A 649 -16.71 -10.24 28.97
C ARG A 649 -16.12 -9.07 29.76
N ILE A 650 -15.03 -9.30 30.51
CA ILE A 650 -14.32 -8.23 31.21
C ILE A 650 -13.82 -7.18 30.20
N GLY A 651 -13.23 -7.62 29.09
CA GLY A 651 -12.76 -6.71 28.04
C GLY A 651 -13.89 -5.90 27.41
N GLU A 652 -15.03 -6.53 27.11
CA GLU A 652 -16.22 -5.84 26.61
C GLU A 652 -16.79 -4.82 27.61
N GLU A 653 -16.76 -5.12 28.92
CA GLU A 653 -17.22 -4.18 29.95
C GLU A 653 -16.29 -2.97 30.11
N ILE A 654 -14.97 -3.21 30.13
CA ILE A 654 -13.98 -2.13 30.17
C ILE A 654 -14.14 -1.24 28.92
N ALA A 655 -14.22 -1.87 27.75
CA ALA A 655 -14.43 -1.18 26.48
C ALA A 655 -15.71 -0.32 26.49
N ARG A 656 -16.83 -0.86 26.98
CA ARG A 656 -18.11 -0.13 27.10
C ARG A 656 -18.02 1.04 28.08
N SER A 657 -17.37 0.84 29.22
CA SER A 657 -17.21 1.86 30.26
C SER A 657 -16.36 3.02 29.76
N VAL A 658 -15.23 2.73 29.09
CA VAL A 658 -14.41 3.76 28.46
C VAL A 658 -15.19 4.45 27.35
N THR A 659 -15.84 3.71 26.45
CA THR A 659 -16.64 4.28 25.35
C THR A 659 -17.71 5.24 25.84
N SER A 660 -18.39 4.92 26.95
CA SER A 660 -19.41 5.79 27.55
C SER A 660 -18.87 7.12 28.09
N SER A 661 -17.54 7.21 28.28
CA SER A 661 -16.85 8.43 28.73
C SER A 661 -16.26 9.28 27.59
N LEU A 662 -16.29 8.76 26.35
CA LEU A 662 -15.77 9.41 25.15
C LEU A 662 -16.87 10.15 24.40
N GLU A 663 -16.47 11.13 23.60
CA GLU A 663 -17.36 11.83 22.68
C GLU A 663 -17.75 10.95 21.48
N ASP A 664 -19.02 10.97 21.08
CA ASP A 664 -19.50 10.27 19.88
C ASP A 664 -18.79 10.82 18.61
N PRO A 665 -18.35 9.97 17.65
CA PRO A 665 -18.52 8.52 17.54
C PRO A 665 -17.30 7.72 17.99
N MET A 666 -16.51 8.21 18.95
CA MET A 666 -15.34 7.50 19.43
C MET A 666 -15.74 6.24 20.19
N GLU A 667 -15.06 5.13 19.88
CA GLU A 667 -15.37 3.82 20.46
C GLU A 667 -14.06 3.08 20.78
N LEU A 668 -13.96 2.57 22.00
CA LEU A 668 -12.96 1.58 22.38
C LEU A 668 -13.60 0.20 22.29
N VAL A 669 -12.94 -0.75 21.63
CA VAL A 669 -13.46 -2.10 21.44
C VAL A 669 -12.52 -3.15 22.02
N PHE A 670 -13.09 -4.26 22.50
CA PHE A 670 -12.32 -5.45 22.81
C PHE A 670 -11.81 -6.09 21.52
N GLU A 671 -10.50 -6.22 21.39
CA GLU A 671 -9.88 -6.84 20.21
C GLU A 671 -9.58 -8.31 20.49
N SER A 672 -8.84 -8.60 21.56
CA SER A 672 -8.35 -9.94 21.86
C SER A 672 -7.91 -10.10 23.31
N PHE A 673 -7.68 -11.35 23.72
CA PHE A 673 -7.12 -11.68 25.01
C PHE A 673 -5.77 -12.38 24.84
N ALA A 674 -4.72 -11.89 25.48
CA ALA A 674 -3.41 -12.52 25.50
C ALA A 674 -3.20 -13.31 26.78
N ARG A 675 -2.93 -14.61 26.66
CA ARG A 675 -2.65 -15.45 27.83
C ARG A 675 -1.27 -15.17 28.41
N ARG A 676 -0.26 -15.01 27.55
CA ARG A 676 1.09 -14.58 27.93
C ARG A 676 1.62 -13.51 27.00
N ALA A 677 2.40 -12.59 27.55
CA ALA A 677 3.01 -11.49 26.82
C ALA A 677 4.41 -11.19 27.34
N ILE A 678 5.28 -10.72 26.44
CA ILE A 678 6.57 -10.15 26.79
C ILE A 678 6.71 -8.80 26.08
N PHE A 679 6.88 -7.74 26.86
CA PHE A 679 7.16 -6.40 26.37
C PHE A 679 8.63 -6.05 26.61
N LEU A 680 9.39 -5.86 25.53
CA LEU A 680 10.83 -5.60 25.59
C LEU A 680 11.14 -4.11 25.55
N ALA A 681 10.39 -3.35 24.75
CA ALA A 681 10.49 -1.90 24.63
C ALA A 681 9.23 -1.38 23.93
N LYS A 682 9.09 -0.05 23.84
CA LYS A 682 8.08 0.60 22.98
C LYS A 682 8.12 0.01 21.57
N LYS A 683 6.95 -0.43 21.09
CA LYS A 683 6.73 -1.08 19.79
C LYS A 683 7.52 -2.37 19.58
N ARG A 684 7.95 -3.04 20.66
CA ARG A 684 8.71 -4.31 20.62
C ARG A 684 8.17 -5.31 21.64
N TYR A 685 7.30 -6.21 21.19
CA TYR A 685 6.65 -7.19 22.05
C TYR A 685 6.22 -8.46 21.29
N ALA A 686 5.98 -9.53 22.03
CA ALA A 686 5.39 -10.77 21.54
C ALA A 686 4.29 -11.24 22.51
N ILE A 687 3.17 -11.68 21.96
CA ILE A 687 1.95 -12.02 22.70
C ILE A 687 1.32 -13.30 22.16
N TRP A 688 0.91 -14.21 23.04
CA TRP A 688 0.08 -15.35 22.69
C TRP A 688 -1.38 -14.97 22.89
N VAL A 689 -2.04 -14.65 21.77
CA VAL A 689 -3.37 -14.05 21.71
C VAL A 689 -4.43 -15.07 21.34
N PHE A 690 -5.63 -14.81 21.83
CA PHE A 690 -6.86 -15.51 21.54
C PHE A 690 -7.86 -14.50 20.96
N GLU A 691 -8.32 -14.78 19.75
CA GLU A 691 -9.29 -13.97 19.03
C GLU A 691 -10.60 -14.73 18.88
N LYS A 692 -11.73 -14.03 19.05
CA LYS A 692 -13.05 -14.63 18.92
C LYS A 692 -13.42 -14.78 17.44
N SER A 693 -13.75 -16.00 17.04
CA SER A 693 -14.18 -16.37 15.69
C SER A 693 -15.52 -17.11 15.79
N GLY A 694 -16.62 -16.37 15.70
CA GLY A 694 -17.96 -16.88 16.01
C GLY A 694 -18.07 -17.21 17.50
N ASP A 695 -18.50 -18.44 17.81
CA ASP A 695 -18.59 -18.96 19.19
C ASP A 695 -17.30 -19.64 19.68
N SER A 696 -16.23 -19.62 18.87
CA SER A 696 -14.96 -20.28 19.18
C SER A 696 -13.82 -19.28 19.33
N TRP A 697 -12.77 -19.65 20.05
CA TRP A 697 -11.53 -18.87 20.16
C TRP A 697 -10.44 -19.52 19.31
N ARG A 698 -9.67 -18.70 18.59
CA ARG A 698 -8.48 -19.13 17.86
C ARG A 698 -7.26 -18.48 18.46
N ASP A 699 -6.23 -19.27 18.72
CA ASP A 699 -4.98 -18.78 19.29
C ASP A 699 -3.89 -18.59 18.24
N SER A 700 -3.02 -17.60 18.47
CA SER A 700 -1.83 -17.37 17.64
C SER A 700 -0.79 -16.57 18.43
N ILE A 701 0.46 -16.57 17.97
CA ILE A 701 1.50 -15.68 18.51
C ILE A 701 1.61 -14.47 17.59
N LYS A 702 1.36 -13.27 18.12
CA LYS A 702 1.60 -12.01 17.40
C LYS A 702 2.91 -11.39 17.89
N VAL A 703 3.75 -10.99 16.95
CA VAL A 703 5.05 -10.35 17.22
C VAL A 703 5.10 -8.98 16.57
N LYS A 704 5.53 -7.95 17.31
CA LYS A 704 5.63 -6.57 16.85
C LYS A 704 7.04 -6.04 17.07
N GLY A 705 7.66 -5.52 16.01
CA GLY A 705 8.95 -4.82 16.04
C GLY A 705 10.17 -5.67 16.44
N MET A 706 10.02 -7.00 16.51
CA MET A 706 11.12 -7.94 16.77
C MET A 706 11.69 -8.51 15.46
N GLU A 707 12.80 -9.23 15.57
CA GLU A 707 13.57 -9.71 14.42
C GLU A 707 12.88 -10.79 13.58
N THR A 708 11.91 -11.53 14.13
CA THR A 708 11.16 -12.56 13.39
C THR A 708 10.55 -12.02 12.10
N VAL A 709 10.02 -10.79 12.16
CA VAL A 709 9.35 -10.11 11.04
C VAL A 709 10.29 -9.21 10.23
N ARG A 710 11.58 -9.18 10.56
CA ARG A 710 12.57 -8.31 9.92
C ARG A 710 13.32 -9.03 8.81
N ARG A 711 13.20 -8.50 7.60
CA ARG A 711 13.81 -9.08 6.38
C ARG A 711 15.34 -8.92 6.27
N ASP A 712 15.98 -8.25 7.24
CA ASP A 712 17.43 -8.04 7.28
C ASP A 712 18.19 -9.00 8.22
N TRP A 713 17.48 -9.96 8.82
CA TRP A 713 18.04 -11.08 9.57
C TRP A 713 17.96 -12.36 8.74
N CYS A 714 18.86 -13.31 9.00
CA CYS A 714 18.79 -14.62 8.36
C CYS A 714 17.57 -15.41 8.88
N GLU A 715 17.03 -16.28 8.04
CA GLU A 715 15.86 -17.10 8.37
C GLU A 715 16.09 -17.98 9.60
N LEU A 716 17.30 -18.53 9.77
CA LEU A 716 17.63 -19.32 10.96
C LEU A 716 17.44 -18.52 12.25
N ALA A 717 17.78 -17.22 12.25
CA ALA A 717 17.59 -16.37 13.42
C ALA A 717 16.10 -16.11 13.68
N SER A 718 15.30 -15.92 12.62
CA SER A 718 13.84 -15.78 12.74
C SER A 718 13.19 -17.06 13.28
N GLU A 719 13.48 -18.22 12.69
CA GLU A 719 12.95 -19.52 13.14
C GLU A 719 13.37 -19.83 14.59
N THR A 720 14.63 -19.54 14.94
CA THR A 720 15.11 -19.74 16.32
C THR A 720 14.33 -18.87 17.30
N LEU A 721 14.11 -17.60 16.94
CA LEU A 721 13.36 -16.66 17.76
C LEU A 721 11.88 -17.05 17.87
N GLU A 722 11.25 -17.50 16.78
CA GLU A 722 9.87 -17.99 16.76
C GLU A 722 9.70 -19.20 17.68
N GLN A 723 10.60 -20.18 17.58
CA GLN A 723 10.55 -21.37 18.44
C GLN A 723 10.78 -21.01 19.92
N VAL A 724 11.71 -20.10 20.22
CA VAL A 724 11.91 -19.59 21.59
C VAL A 724 10.63 -18.92 22.11
N LEU A 725 9.99 -18.09 21.29
CA LEU A 725 8.72 -17.44 21.65
C LEU A 725 7.61 -18.46 21.85
N GLU A 726 7.53 -19.51 21.03
CA GLU A 726 6.55 -20.57 21.18
C GLU A 726 6.72 -21.33 22.50
N ILE A 727 7.94 -21.76 22.81
CA ILE A 727 8.24 -22.44 24.08
C ILE A 727 7.92 -21.53 25.27
N VAL A 728 8.39 -20.28 25.24
CA VAL A 728 8.21 -19.34 26.37
C VAL A 728 6.75 -18.93 26.55
N LEU A 729 6.02 -18.61 25.47
CA LEU A 729 4.67 -18.09 25.58
C LEU A 729 3.63 -19.21 25.77
N LYS A 730 3.71 -20.30 25.01
CA LYS A 730 2.73 -21.39 25.10
C LYS A 730 3.04 -22.33 26.26
N LYS A 731 4.29 -22.80 26.39
CA LYS A 731 4.65 -23.76 27.45
C LYS A 731 4.98 -23.07 28.77
N GLY A 732 5.61 -21.90 28.72
CA GLY A 732 6.11 -21.22 29.92
C GLY A 732 7.43 -21.80 30.42
N ASP A 733 8.12 -22.60 29.61
CA ASP A 733 9.35 -23.29 29.99
C ASP A 733 10.60 -22.54 29.49
N ILE A 734 11.20 -21.76 30.38
CA ILE A 734 12.37 -20.95 30.04
C ILE A 734 13.62 -21.81 29.84
N ASP A 735 13.77 -22.90 30.59
CA ASP A 735 14.95 -23.76 30.53
C ASP A 735 14.95 -24.60 29.23
N GLU A 736 13.78 -25.08 28.78
CA GLU A 736 13.62 -25.73 27.46
C GLU A 736 14.03 -24.77 26.33
N ALA A 737 13.61 -23.50 26.41
CA ALA A 737 13.97 -22.48 25.41
C ALA A 737 15.49 -22.21 25.40
N VAL A 738 16.13 -22.20 26.57
CA VAL A 738 17.59 -22.07 26.69
C VAL A 738 18.31 -23.26 26.04
N GLU A 739 17.82 -24.48 26.28
CA GLU A 739 18.44 -25.69 25.72
C GLU A 739 18.27 -25.78 24.19
N TYR A 740 17.12 -25.35 23.67
CA TYR A 740 16.91 -25.21 22.22
C TYR A 740 17.89 -24.22 21.59
N VAL A 741 18.11 -23.05 22.19
CA VAL A 741 19.11 -22.10 21.66
C VAL A 741 20.52 -22.70 21.69
N ARG A 742 20.87 -23.47 22.72
CA ARG A 742 22.16 -24.16 22.78
C ARG A 742 22.32 -25.20 21.68
N SER A 743 21.27 -25.95 21.34
CA SER A 743 21.33 -26.91 20.23
C SER A 743 21.56 -26.20 18.91
N VAL A 744 20.82 -25.12 18.62
CA VAL A 744 21.03 -24.31 17.40
C VAL A 744 22.46 -23.77 17.31
N VAL A 745 22.99 -23.22 18.42
CA VAL A 745 24.39 -22.73 18.45
C VAL A 745 25.39 -23.85 18.20
N LYS A 746 25.13 -25.06 18.72
CA LYS A 746 25.98 -26.23 18.50
C LYS A 746 25.95 -26.69 17.04
N ASP A 747 24.79 -26.63 16.39
CA ASP A 747 24.61 -27.00 14.99
C ASP A 747 25.35 -26.01 14.07
N ILE A 748 25.20 -24.70 14.30
CA ILE A 748 25.94 -23.68 13.55
C ILE A 748 27.46 -23.85 13.69
N ARG A 749 27.96 -24.22 14.88
CA ARG A 749 29.40 -24.46 15.09
C ARG A 749 29.95 -25.65 14.32
N ARG A 750 29.11 -26.65 14.04
CA ARG A 750 29.49 -27.89 13.36
C ARG A 750 29.20 -27.84 11.85
N LEU A 751 28.68 -26.71 11.38
CA LEU A 751 28.21 -26.53 10.02
C LEU A 751 29.33 -26.75 9.00
N MET A 752 29.02 -27.58 8.00
CA MET A 752 29.84 -27.80 6.82
C MET A 752 28.99 -27.54 5.58
N VAL A 753 29.45 -26.64 4.70
CA VAL A 753 28.66 -26.16 3.54
C VAL A 753 28.16 -27.31 2.66
N GLU A 754 29.02 -28.30 2.44
CA GLU A 754 28.73 -29.49 1.61
C GLU A 754 27.72 -30.46 2.25
N HIS A 755 27.61 -30.49 3.58
CA HIS A 755 26.76 -31.43 4.31
C HIS A 755 25.46 -30.80 4.82
N ASP A 756 25.42 -29.46 4.95
CA ASP A 756 24.32 -28.73 5.56
C ASP A 756 23.68 -27.67 4.62
N PRO A 757 23.34 -28.00 3.36
CA PRO A 757 22.84 -27.03 2.40
C PRO A 757 21.56 -26.33 2.85
N GLU A 758 20.69 -27.02 3.60
CA GLU A 758 19.47 -26.41 4.16
C GLU A 758 19.78 -25.34 5.20
N ILE A 759 20.76 -25.57 6.09
CA ILE A 759 21.16 -24.56 7.07
C ILE A 759 21.79 -23.37 6.35
N ILE A 760 22.62 -23.61 5.33
CA ILE A 760 23.22 -22.55 4.51
C ILE A 760 22.16 -21.66 3.87
N ARG A 761 21.09 -22.24 3.29
CA ARG A 761 19.98 -21.44 2.73
C ARG A 761 19.31 -20.59 3.80
N LYS A 762 19.15 -21.10 5.02
CA LYS A 762 18.62 -20.34 6.16
C LYS A 762 19.56 -19.25 6.69
N LEU A 763 20.83 -19.26 6.33
CA LEU A 763 21.81 -18.21 6.68
C LEU A 763 21.82 -17.03 5.69
N VAL A 764 21.08 -17.12 4.59
CA VAL A 764 21.01 -16.04 3.59
C VAL A 764 20.37 -14.79 4.19
N ILE A 765 21.06 -13.66 4.06
CA ILE A 765 20.56 -12.33 4.44
C ILE A 765 20.19 -11.59 3.16
N THR A 766 19.10 -10.81 3.19
CA THR A 766 18.72 -9.97 2.05
C THR A 766 18.74 -8.49 2.40
N ARG A 767 19.28 -7.64 1.53
CA ARG A 767 19.21 -6.19 1.66
C ARG A 767 18.79 -5.51 0.38
N ARG A 768 17.98 -4.46 0.49
CA ARG A 768 17.53 -3.68 -0.66
C ARG A 768 18.69 -2.86 -1.23
N TYR A 769 18.94 -3.00 -2.53
CA TYR A 769 19.85 -2.18 -3.29
C TYR A 769 19.14 -0.87 -3.67
N THR A 770 19.45 0.23 -2.99
CA THR A 770 18.64 1.46 -3.03
C THR A 770 19.16 2.52 -3.98
N LYS A 771 20.43 2.47 -4.36
CA LYS A 771 21.07 3.40 -5.29
C LYS A 771 22.25 2.72 -5.96
N LYS A 772 22.86 3.33 -6.98
CA LYS A 772 24.05 2.76 -7.61
C LYS A 772 25.21 2.67 -6.60
N ALA A 773 26.08 1.67 -6.75
CA ALA A 773 27.21 1.40 -5.86
C ALA A 773 28.04 2.66 -5.55
N GLU A 774 28.29 3.49 -6.56
CA GLU A 774 29.11 4.70 -6.49
C GLU A 774 28.44 5.83 -5.69
N SER A 775 27.12 5.76 -5.48
CA SER A 775 26.33 6.76 -4.75
C SER A 775 26.19 6.47 -3.25
N TYR A 776 26.80 5.39 -2.75
CA TYR A 776 26.81 5.08 -1.31
C TYR A 776 27.97 5.76 -0.60
N ASN A 777 27.66 6.39 0.54
CA ASN A 777 28.66 7.07 1.38
C ASN A 777 29.64 6.07 2.04
N SER A 778 29.25 4.79 2.13
CA SER A 778 30.07 3.72 2.70
C SER A 778 29.79 2.40 1.99
N LYS A 779 30.83 1.57 1.86
CA LYS A 779 30.73 0.23 1.29
C LYS A 779 29.81 -0.65 2.16
N GLN A 780 28.93 -1.42 1.53
CA GLN A 780 27.95 -2.28 2.21
C GLN A 780 28.05 -3.73 1.70
N PRO A 781 27.69 -4.75 2.50
CA PRO A 781 27.81 -6.16 2.12
C PRO A 781 27.16 -6.51 0.76
N HIS A 782 25.89 -6.13 0.59
CA HIS A 782 25.14 -6.36 -0.64
C HIS A 782 25.75 -5.67 -1.89
N ILE A 783 26.44 -4.54 -1.70
CA ILE A 783 27.12 -3.84 -2.80
C ILE A 783 28.37 -4.62 -3.22
N THR A 784 29.14 -5.13 -2.23
CA THR A 784 30.29 -6.01 -2.52
C THR A 784 29.85 -7.25 -3.30
N VAL A 785 28.72 -7.86 -2.93
CA VAL A 785 28.18 -9.02 -3.66
C VAL A 785 27.82 -8.64 -5.09
N VAL A 786 27.14 -7.52 -5.30
CA VAL A 786 26.85 -6.96 -6.64
C VAL A 786 28.14 -6.77 -7.46
N GLU A 787 29.20 -6.20 -6.87
CA GLU A 787 30.49 -6.02 -7.54
C GLU A 787 31.17 -7.35 -7.87
N LYS A 788 31.09 -8.35 -6.99
CA LYS A 788 31.65 -9.69 -7.20
C LYS A 788 30.91 -10.44 -8.31
N ILE A 789 29.57 -10.42 -8.30
CA ILE A 789 28.73 -10.98 -9.37
C ILE A 789 29.11 -10.34 -10.70
N ARG A 790 29.20 -9.01 -10.75
CA ARG A 790 29.61 -8.27 -11.96
C ARG A 790 30.99 -8.71 -12.46
N LYS A 791 31.98 -8.83 -11.58
CA LYS A 791 33.34 -9.26 -11.94
C LYS A 791 33.39 -10.68 -12.48
N ARG A 792 32.45 -11.55 -12.06
CA ARG A 792 32.30 -12.91 -12.56
C ARG A 792 31.50 -12.99 -13.87
N GLY A 793 30.96 -11.88 -14.37
CA GLY A 793 30.09 -11.85 -15.54
C GLY A 793 28.64 -12.26 -15.26
N GLY A 794 28.23 -12.40 -13.99
CA GLY A 794 26.87 -12.81 -13.63
C GLY A 794 25.84 -11.67 -13.72
N LYS A 795 24.55 -12.04 -13.70
CA LYS A 795 23.42 -11.09 -13.71
C LYS A 795 23.36 -10.30 -12.40
N VAL A 796 23.57 -8.99 -12.50
CA VAL A 796 23.60 -8.09 -11.34
C VAL A 796 22.18 -7.64 -10.95
N PRO A 797 21.78 -7.72 -9.68
CA PRO A 797 20.52 -7.16 -9.19
C PRO A 797 20.35 -5.67 -9.51
N GLU A 798 19.13 -5.25 -9.82
CA GLU A 798 18.83 -3.86 -10.17
C GLU A 798 18.56 -2.99 -8.94
N VAL A 799 18.66 -1.66 -9.13
CA VAL A 799 18.31 -0.70 -8.08
C VAL A 799 16.81 -0.83 -7.78
N GLY A 800 16.51 -1.25 -6.56
CA GLY A 800 15.16 -1.57 -6.10
C GLY A 800 15.06 -2.99 -5.55
N ASP A 801 15.90 -3.90 -6.03
CA ASP A 801 15.87 -5.32 -5.69
C ASP A 801 16.48 -5.62 -4.33
N ARG A 802 16.19 -6.82 -3.81
CA ARG A 802 16.84 -7.35 -2.61
C ARG A 802 17.95 -8.29 -3.03
N VAL A 803 19.18 -7.96 -2.65
CA VAL A 803 20.36 -8.79 -2.92
C VAL A 803 20.54 -9.80 -1.79
N PRO A 804 20.48 -11.11 -2.08
CA PRO A 804 20.85 -12.15 -1.13
C PRO A 804 22.37 -12.23 -0.97
N PHE A 805 22.84 -12.49 0.25
CA PHE A 805 24.26 -12.75 0.51
C PHE A 805 24.47 -13.54 1.81
N ILE A 806 25.64 -14.17 1.91
CA ILE A 806 26.15 -14.87 3.09
C ILE A 806 27.46 -14.22 3.54
N ILE A 807 27.74 -14.21 4.84
CA ILE A 807 29.03 -13.77 5.37
C ILE A 807 29.98 -14.96 5.48
N THR A 808 31.07 -14.93 4.71
CA THR A 808 32.08 -15.99 4.66
C THR A 808 33.15 -15.82 5.73
N ALA A 809 33.79 -16.92 6.12
CA ALA A 809 34.93 -16.90 7.03
C ALA A 809 36.12 -16.16 6.40
N GLY A 810 36.92 -15.50 7.23
CA GLY A 810 38.14 -14.81 6.78
C GLY A 810 38.49 -13.59 7.63
N SER A 811 39.65 -13.00 7.34
CA SER A 811 40.10 -11.75 7.93
C SER A 811 39.63 -10.53 7.10
N GLY A 812 39.63 -9.34 7.71
CA GLY A 812 39.25 -8.09 7.04
C GLY A 812 37.87 -7.56 7.45
N LEU A 813 37.38 -6.55 6.74
CA LEU A 813 36.11 -5.90 7.03
C LEU A 813 34.94 -6.82 6.70
N LEU A 814 33.87 -6.76 7.51
CA LEU A 814 32.65 -7.56 7.30
C LEU A 814 32.08 -7.41 5.88
N VAL A 815 32.17 -6.20 5.33
CA VAL A 815 31.62 -5.87 4.01
C VAL A 815 32.33 -6.59 2.87
N ASP A 816 33.61 -6.94 3.03
CA ASP A 816 34.40 -7.64 2.00
C ASP A 816 34.19 -9.15 2.03
N ARG A 817 33.73 -9.65 3.19
CA ARG A 817 33.41 -11.06 3.44
C ARG A 817 31.98 -11.45 3.04
N ALA A 818 31.25 -10.54 2.41
CA ALA A 818 29.93 -10.84 1.85
C ALA A 818 30.08 -11.56 0.50
N GLU A 819 29.33 -12.62 0.30
CA GLU A 819 29.37 -13.44 -0.91
C GLU A 819 27.97 -13.86 -1.37
N ASP A 820 27.83 -14.10 -2.66
CA ASP A 820 26.61 -14.68 -3.23
C ASP A 820 26.35 -16.09 -2.68
N ALA A 821 25.09 -16.38 -2.32
CA ALA A 821 24.73 -17.62 -1.65
C ALA A 821 24.91 -18.84 -2.58
N GLU A 822 24.58 -18.71 -3.86
CA GLU A 822 24.77 -19.77 -4.85
C GLU A 822 26.25 -20.04 -5.08
N TYR A 823 27.07 -18.98 -5.18
CA TYR A 823 28.52 -19.11 -5.26
C TYR A 823 29.11 -19.84 -4.04
N VAL A 824 28.66 -19.51 -2.82
CA VAL A 824 29.10 -20.17 -1.57
C VAL A 824 28.82 -21.67 -1.62
N MET A 825 27.60 -22.06 -2.01
CA MET A 825 27.20 -23.47 -2.11
C MET A 825 27.95 -24.20 -3.22
N ALA A 826 28.07 -23.60 -4.41
CA ALA A 826 28.72 -24.23 -5.57
C ALA A 826 30.23 -24.45 -5.38
N HIS A 827 30.89 -23.57 -4.61
CA HIS A 827 32.35 -23.61 -4.41
C HIS A 827 32.75 -24.03 -2.98
N ASN A 828 31.80 -24.48 -2.15
CA ASN A 828 32.03 -24.87 -0.76
C ASN A 828 32.81 -23.82 0.06
N VAL A 829 32.49 -22.54 -0.12
CA VAL A 829 33.21 -21.43 0.55
C VAL A 829 32.89 -21.42 2.04
N PRO A 830 33.88 -21.50 2.95
CA PRO A 830 33.62 -21.55 4.39
C PRO A 830 32.83 -20.35 4.91
N VAL A 831 31.85 -20.59 5.78
CA VAL A 831 30.95 -19.58 6.37
C VAL A 831 31.46 -19.10 7.73
N ASP A 832 31.26 -17.82 8.06
CA ASP A 832 31.62 -17.27 9.39
C ASP A 832 30.57 -17.64 10.44
N THR A 833 30.74 -18.82 11.05
CA THR A 833 29.85 -19.34 12.08
C THR A 833 29.75 -18.42 13.31
N ASP A 834 30.85 -17.80 13.71
CA ASP A 834 30.89 -16.87 14.85
C ASP A 834 30.07 -15.60 14.58
N TYR A 835 30.12 -15.07 13.35
CA TYR A 835 29.26 -13.96 12.94
C TYR A 835 27.79 -14.34 13.10
N TYR A 836 27.36 -15.48 12.56
CA TYR A 836 25.96 -15.89 12.64
C TYR A 836 25.51 -16.15 14.08
N ILE A 837 26.35 -16.77 14.91
CA ILE A 837 26.04 -16.98 16.34
C ILE A 837 25.91 -15.63 17.07
N HIS A 838 26.92 -14.77 16.97
CA HIS A 838 27.03 -13.58 17.82
C HIS A 838 26.36 -12.33 17.28
N LYS A 839 26.07 -12.26 15.97
CA LYS A 839 25.47 -11.10 15.31
C LYS A 839 24.11 -11.40 14.70
N GLN A 840 23.68 -12.66 14.58
CA GLN A 840 22.37 -13.04 14.04
C GLN A 840 21.51 -13.82 15.06
N VAL A 841 21.96 -14.95 15.58
CA VAL A 841 21.08 -15.82 16.40
C VAL A 841 20.97 -15.34 17.84
N LEU A 842 22.08 -15.08 18.53
CA LEU A 842 22.05 -14.73 19.95
C LEU A 842 21.45 -13.35 20.27
N PRO A 843 21.72 -12.25 19.54
CA PRO A 843 21.23 -10.92 19.92
C PRO A 843 19.69 -10.78 20.10
N PRO A 844 18.82 -11.36 19.24
CA PRO A 844 17.38 -11.30 19.45
C PRO A 844 16.93 -12.12 20.67
N VAL A 845 17.40 -13.35 20.82
CA VAL A 845 17.00 -14.23 21.93
C VAL A 845 17.54 -13.72 23.27
N GLU A 846 18.75 -13.13 23.31
CA GLU A 846 19.33 -12.52 24.51
C GLU A 846 18.46 -11.39 25.07
N ARG A 847 17.75 -10.64 24.21
CA ARG A 847 16.84 -9.58 24.67
C ARG A 847 15.62 -10.15 25.39
N ILE A 848 15.05 -11.24 24.87
CA ILE A 848 13.97 -11.97 25.54
C ILE A 848 14.47 -12.49 26.89
N PHE A 849 15.55 -13.26 26.89
CA PHE A 849 16.10 -13.88 28.08
C PHE A 849 16.51 -12.86 29.15
N LYS A 850 17.05 -11.69 28.75
CA LYS A 850 17.34 -10.59 29.68
C LYS A 850 16.07 -10.07 30.36
N SER A 851 14.97 -9.91 29.63
CA SER A 851 13.67 -9.52 30.21
C SER A 851 13.10 -10.58 31.15
N LEU A 852 13.56 -11.83 31.04
CA LEU A 852 13.16 -12.96 31.89
C LEU A 852 14.18 -13.26 33.00
N GLY A 853 15.22 -12.43 33.18
CA GLY A 853 16.24 -12.62 34.21
C GLY A 853 17.29 -13.70 33.91
N VAL A 854 17.37 -14.23 32.69
CA VAL A 854 18.35 -15.24 32.28
C VAL A 854 19.64 -14.59 31.78
N ASN A 855 20.78 -15.01 32.36
CA ASN A 855 22.10 -14.48 32.00
C ASN A 855 22.63 -15.10 30.69
N ARG A 856 23.24 -14.26 29.83
CA ARG A 856 23.94 -14.61 28.59
C ARG A 856 24.91 -15.80 28.72
N LYS A 857 25.61 -15.94 29.85
CA LYS A 857 26.54 -17.06 30.10
C LYS A 857 25.84 -18.44 30.04
N ARG A 858 24.53 -18.52 30.26
CA ARG A 858 23.76 -19.77 30.12
C ARG A 858 23.50 -20.16 28.66
N LEU A 859 23.54 -19.23 27.70
CA LEU A 859 23.20 -19.47 26.30
C LEU A 859 24.42 -19.92 25.47
N ASN A 860 25.62 -19.60 25.93
CA ASN A 860 26.86 -19.88 25.21
C ASN A 860 27.89 -20.55 26.14
N THR A 861 28.04 -21.86 26.01
CA THR A 861 28.82 -22.73 26.91
C THR A 861 30.34 -22.56 26.88
N HIS A 862 30.90 -21.61 26.11
CA HIS A 862 32.36 -21.35 26.08
C HIS A 862 32.83 -20.02 26.70
N ALA A 863 32.00 -19.33 27.50
CA ALA A 863 32.44 -18.17 28.30
C ALA A 863 32.84 -18.53 29.76
N ILE A 864 33.19 -19.79 30.03
CA ILE A 864 33.74 -20.21 31.32
C ILE A 864 35.15 -20.75 31.04
N GLY A 865 36.15 -19.90 31.26
CA GLY A 865 37.52 -20.36 31.41
C GLY A 865 37.59 -21.29 32.62
N LEU A 866 38.42 -22.34 32.52
CA LEU A 866 38.69 -23.33 33.57
C LEU A 866 39.17 -22.74 34.93
N SER A 867 39.29 -21.42 35.07
CA SER A 867 39.68 -20.71 36.29
C SER A 867 38.51 -20.17 37.14
N GLU A 868 37.26 -20.12 36.66
CA GLU A 868 36.13 -19.58 37.46
C GLU A 868 35.28 -20.66 38.17
N LEU A 869 35.66 -21.94 38.08
CA LEU A 869 35.10 -23.02 38.91
C LEU A 869 35.52 -22.93 40.40
N ALA A 870 36.38 -21.97 40.75
CA ALA A 870 36.92 -21.78 42.10
C ALA A 870 36.20 -20.73 42.96
N GLU A 871 35.22 -19.98 42.44
CA GLU A 871 34.38 -19.07 43.24
C GLU A 871 32.95 -19.63 43.40
N ARG A 872 32.85 -20.90 43.79
CA ARG A 872 31.65 -21.39 44.48
C ARG A 872 31.76 -21.01 45.95
N GLY A 873 31.44 -19.76 46.26
CA GLY A 873 31.41 -19.24 47.63
C GLY A 873 30.29 -18.21 47.76
N THR A 874 29.19 -18.64 48.37
CA THR A 874 28.07 -17.81 48.89
C THR A 874 27.27 -16.97 47.87
N GLN A 875 26.28 -17.60 47.23
CA GLN A 875 25.14 -16.89 46.62
C GLN A 875 23.94 -17.03 47.56
N ARG A 876 23.37 -15.89 47.98
CA ARG A 876 22.22 -15.82 48.90
C ARG A 876 20.95 -16.41 48.27
N SER A 877 20.14 -17.00 49.13
CA SER A 877 18.82 -17.57 48.82
C SER A 877 17.83 -16.50 48.36
N LEU A 878 16.91 -16.88 47.47
CA LEU A 878 15.79 -16.08 46.92
C LEU A 878 14.70 -15.72 47.95
N MET A 879 15.01 -15.79 49.24
CA MET A 879 14.12 -15.41 50.36
C MET A 879 14.44 -14.02 50.94
N ASP A 880 15.45 -13.31 50.41
CA ASP A 880 15.86 -11.99 50.92
C ASP A 880 15.44 -10.80 50.02
N PHE A 881 14.40 -10.94 49.18
CA PHE A 881 13.81 -9.82 48.40
C PHE A 881 12.28 -9.79 48.45
#